data_AF-B0D314-F1
#
_entry.id   AF-B0D314-F1
#
_cell.length_a   1.000
_cell.length_b   1.000
_cell.length_c   1.000
_cell.angle_alpha   90.00
_cell.angle_beta   90.00
_cell.angle_gamma   90.00
#
_symmetry.space_group_name_H-M   'P 1'
#
loop_
_entity.id
_entity.type
_entity.pdbx_description
1 polymer ?
#
loop_
_entity_poly.entity_id
_entity_poly.type
_entity_poly.pdbx_seq_one_letter_code
_entity_poly.pdbx_strand_id
1 'polypeptide(L)'
;MHSFLTTSVLSVRENAIKNILFRASTILLQFFILRTFTFIAARLQAYTSYLMFTEDIVQKILYVMSRRFNRQAILVLGFAALISLAGFYDTLLWALDSPGYIIKSKTTNADSLTNDLITSPAYITLISNPTNNVQDINVDAAIAANMFTAGLNFTLPGIVEPGVREIVPPLQPINSSGPRIWLDEDGFSVTAQYISCPVQTLSETTQSWGCWINNTNALTFFEQALGTPQIYWDDQHSDYLFPIRKDNPWESLGTGGDTALMKQVFTVTKDRRRHTFMESVFKTCMIKTYLSPFNSSEISDLLQRTWSLDPDHPTGTNLQTLTEYVLYTQGNETSATFGVFIQQPYTSLCATVEYFNVVNPITSQKYYSALRITSTNITLIRSEILSQAPTPLPCNIFSTNLLTGGQLRGSTCAPSLDVTKASYATQLDSSAVMILNDVLGDGAASTSAVAFNQTGWDWYVNKYNHINDVLTSRALILGGNRSAVHVEVQHVEAAISYLQLLLMLLSVFLVSGGAVVVLRAESMSYYNNSLLAAVCTTTHLTTRECGRVGYLHKPPEITLRRRGRHVVLSTPEGGTLAHVGADQVVAHSMVTEPWTELESSSGVDDQLLTADSTTSFASSERKGIMMRSKTDEDHSESALYDISFGESLESRIRPRL
;
A
#
# COMPACT_ATOMS: atom_id res chain seq x y z
N MET A 1 13.37 -25.24 3.45
CA MET A 1 13.18 -25.74 2.07
C MET A 1 11.73 -25.54 1.66
N HIS A 2 11.39 -24.40 1.05
CA HIS A 2 10.08 -24.25 0.40
C HIS A 2 10.15 -25.01 -0.92
N SER A 3 9.37 -26.08 -1.03
CA SER A 3 9.29 -26.88 -2.25
C SER A 3 8.63 -26.05 -3.35
N PHE A 4 9.29 -25.94 -4.51
CA PHE A 4 8.78 -25.26 -5.71
C PHE A 4 7.33 -25.68 -6.07
N LEU A 5 6.92 -26.90 -5.71
CA LEU A 5 5.58 -27.41 -5.97
C LEU A 5 4.49 -26.79 -5.09
N THR A 6 4.84 -26.32 -3.88
CA THR A 6 3.90 -25.77 -2.89
C THR A 6 3.74 -24.26 -2.98
N THR A 7 4.60 -23.57 -3.73
CA THR A 7 4.47 -22.11 -3.89
C THR A 7 3.25 -21.77 -4.74
N SER A 8 2.38 -20.90 -4.22
CA SER A 8 1.28 -20.30 -4.98
C SER A 8 1.82 -19.29 -5.98
N VAL A 9 1.54 -19.48 -7.27
CA VAL A 9 2.10 -18.62 -8.34
C VAL A 9 1.02 -18.09 -9.27
N LEU A 10 -0.04 -18.86 -9.52
CA LEU A 10 -1.07 -18.48 -10.47
C LEU A 10 -2.22 -17.75 -9.77
N SER A 11 -2.41 -16.47 -10.06
CA SER A 11 -3.57 -15.73 -9.55
C SER A 11 -4.87 -16.21 -10.17
N VAL A 12 -5.88 -16.39 -9.32
CA VAL A 12 -7.27 -16.67 -9.69
C VAL A 12 -8.18 -15.50 -9.31
N ARG A 13 -7.61 -14.39 -8.81
CA ARG A 13 -8.30 -13.21 -8.23
C ARG A 13 -9.14 -13.53 -6.99
N GLU A 14 -10.16 -14.37 -7.14
CA GLU A 14 -11.18 -14.64 -6.13
C GLU A 14 -11.22 -16.10 -5.67
N ASN A 15 -11.51 -16.29 -4.39
CA ASN A 15 -11.76 -17.62 -3.81
C ASN A 15 -12.97 -18.33 -4.44
N ALA A 16 -13.95 -17.58 -4.97
CA ALA A 16 -15.11 -18.15 -5.65
C ALA A 16 -14.70 -18.92 -6.92
N ILE A 17 -13.83 -18.33 -7.74
CA ILE A 17 -13.33 -18.99 -8.96
C ILE A 17 -12.51 -20.23 -8.60
N LYS A 18 -11.68 -20.13 -7.55
CA LYS A 18 -10.92 -21.26 -7.02
C LYS A 18 -11.83 -22.42 -6.58
N ASN A 19 -12.93 -22.10 -5.89
CA ASN A 19 -13.92 -23.09 -5.48
C ASN A 19 -14.59 -23.77 -6.68
N ILE A 20 -14.97 -23.00 -7.71
CA ILE A 20 -15.55 -23.55 -8.95
C ILE A 20 -14.58 -24.52 -9.62
N LEU A 21 -13.29 -24.15 -9.73
CA LEU A 21 -12.26 -25.01 -10.34
C LEU A 21 -12.06 -26.31 -9.56
N PHE A 22 -11.98 -26.23 -8.23
CA PHE A 22 -11.82 -27.41 -7.37
C PHE A 22 -13.05 -28.32 -7.43
N ARG A 23 -14.25 -27.74 -7.49
CA ARG A 23 -15.48 -28.50 -7.62
C ARG A 23 -15.61 -29.16 -8.99
N ALA A 24 -15.25 -28.46 -10.07
CA ALA A 24 -15.23 -29.02 -11.42
C ALA A 24 -14.27 -30.22 -11.50
N SER A 25 -13.07 -30.09 -10.93
CA SER A 25 -12.10 -31.18 -10.85
C SER A 25 -12.64 -32.39 -10.06
N THR A 26 -13.34 -32.14 -8.95
CA THR A 26 -14.02 -33.19 -8.15
C THR A 26 -15.09 -33.93 -8.95
N ILE A 27 -15.95 -33.21 -9.66
CA ILE A 27 -17.01 -33.79 -10.51
C ILE A 27 -16.38 -34.63 -11.64
N LEU A 28 -15.31 -34.15 -12.27
CA LEU A 28 -14.59 -34.89 -13.30
C LEU A 28 -14.00 -36.19 -12.74
N LEU A 29 -13.40 -36.16 -11.56
CA LEU A 29 -12.86 -37.34 -10.90
C LEU A 29 -13.96 -38.36 -10.55
N GLN A 30 -15.08 -37.89 -9.99
CA GLN A 30 -16.25 -38.75 -9.71
C GLN A 30 -16.82 -39.37 -10.98
N PHE A 31 -16.93 -38.60 -12.06
CA PHE A 31 -17.38 -39.09 -13.36
C PHE A 31 -16.43 -40.16 -13.91
N PHE A 32 -15.11 -39.95 -13.80
CA PHE A 32 -14.11 -40.94 -14.18
C PHE A 32 -14.25 -42.24 -13.39
N ILE A 33 -14.40 -42.16 -12.06
CA ILE A 33 -14.57 -43.33 -11.20
C ILE A 33 -15.85 -44.09 -11.58
N LEU A 34 -16.98 -43.40 -11.72
CA LEU A 34 -18.23 -44.01 -12.17
C LEU A 34 -18.05 -44.72 -13.50
N ARG A 35 -17.48 -44.05 -14.51
CA ARG A 35 -17.27 -44.65 -15.84
C ARG A 35 -16.33 -45.85 -15.80
N THR A 36 -15.24 -45.78 -15.04
CA THR A 36 -14.30 -46.89 -14.89
C THR A 36 -14.95 -48.10 -14.22
N PHE A 37 -15.68 -47.90 -13.13
CA PHE A 37 -16.36 -48.99 -12.43
C PHE A 37 -17.52 -49.59 -13.23
N THR A 38 -18.27 -48.78 -13.97
CA THR A 38 -19.30 -49.28 -14.89
C THR A 38 -18.69 -50.11 -16.03
N PHE A 39 -17.54 -49.71 -16.56
CA PHE A 39 -16.80 -50.49 -17.57
C PHE A 39 -16.30 -51.82 -17.01
N ILE A 40 -15.74 -51.83 -15.79
CA ILE A 40 -15.28 -53.06 -15.13
C ILE A 40 -16.47 -53.99 -14.83
N ALA A 41 -17.58 -53.46 -14.33
CA ALA A 41 -18.80 -54.23 -14.07
C ALA A 41 -19.35 -54.88 -15.36
N ALA A 42 -19.31 -54.15 -16.47
CA ALA A 42 -19.72 -54.68 -17.78
C ALA A 42 -18.79 -55.81 -18.25
N ARG A 43 -17.46 -55.64 -18.16
CA ARG A 43 -16.48 -56.68 -18.54
C ARG A 43 -16.57 -57.92 -17.66
N LEU A 44 -16.91 -57.76 -16.38
CA LEU A 44 -17.10 -58.87 -15.43
C LEU A 44 -18.52 -59.46 -15.44
N GLN A 45 -19.41 -58.98 -16.33
CA GLN A 45 -20.81 -59.40 -16.41
C GLN A 45 -21.58 -59.27 -15.07
N ALA A 46 -21.19 -58.30 -14.23
CA ALA A 46 -21.69 -58.10 -12.88
C ALA A 46 -22.87 -57.10 -12.83
N TYR A 47 -23.97 -57.43 -13.52
CA TYR A 47 -25.13 -56.54 -13.69
C TYR A 47 -25.73 -56.04 -12.36
N THR A 48 -25.86 -56.92 -11.37
CA THR A 48 -26.36 -56.56 -10.03
C THR A 48 -25.47 -55.53 -9.32
N SER A 49 -24.16 -55.57 -9.57
CA SER A 49 -23.22 -54.63 -8.97
C SER A 49 -23.28 -53.26 -9.64
N TYR A 50 -23.55 -53.24 -10.96
CA TYR A 50 -23.80 -52.01 -11.72
C TYR A 50 -25.05 -51.28 -11.21
N LEU A 51 -26.16 -52.00 -10.97
CA LEU A 51 -27.38 -51.42 -10.39
C LEU A 51 -27.11 -50.86 -8.98
N MET A 52 -26.31 -51.55 -8.18
CA MET A 52 -25.95 -51.08 -6.84
C MET A 52 -25.09 -49.81 -6.84
N PHE A 53 -24.54 -49.36 -7.97
CA PHE A 53 -23.80 -48.08 -8.02
C PHE A 53 -24.72 -46.85 -7.90
N THR A 54 -25.96 -46.95 -8.39
CA THR A 54 -26.94 -45.85 -8.32
C THR A 54 -27.65 -45.76 -6.98
N GLU A 55 -27.59 -46.81 -6.17
CA GLU A 55 -28.25 -46.87 -4.87
C GLU A 55 -27.53 -46.07 -3.77
N ASP A 56 -28.20 -45.87 -2.64
CA ASP A 56 -27.63 -45.17 -1.49
C ASP A 56 -26.49 -45.99 -0.82
N ILE A 57 -25.60 -45.31 -0.10
CA ILE A 57 -24.45 -45.87 0.62
C ILE A 57 -24.88 -46.96 1.62
N VAL A 58 -26.02 -46.78 2.29
CA VAL A 58 -26.55 -47.76 3.25
C VAL A 58 -26.90 -49.07 2.55
N GLN A 59 -27.55 -48.99 1.38
CA GLN A 59 -27.88 -50.17 0.59
C GLN A 59 -26.64 -50.85 0.01
N LYS A 60 -25.64 -50.07 -0.42
CA LYS A 60 -24.33 -50.59 -0.84
C LYS A 60 -23.66 -51.38 0.28
N ILE A 61 -23.68 -50.89 1.52
CA ILE A 61 -23.10 -51.58 2.68
C ILE A 61 -23.86 -52.87 3.00
N LEU A 62 -25.20 -52.84 3.03
CA LEU A 62 -26.03 -54.03 3.25
C LEU A 62 -25.82 -55.08 2.16
N TYR A 63 -25.66 -54.66 0.89
CA TYR A 63 -25.34 -55.55 -0.21
C TYR A 63 -23.97 -56.23 -0.03
N VAL A 64 -22.95 -55.49 0.41
CA VAL A 64 -21.62 -56.05 0.68
C VAL A 64 -21.66 -57.07 1.82
N MET A 65 -22.33 -56.72 2.92
CA MET A 65 -22.43 -57.57 4.12
C MET A 65 -23.23 -58.85 3.85
N SER A 66 -24.35 -58.75 3.14
CA SER A 66 -25.20 -59.92 2.80
C SER A 66 -24.51 -60.92 1.87
N ARG A 67 -23.59 -60.45 1.01
CA ARG A 67 -22.89 -61.28 0.01
C ARG A 67 -21.51 -61.77 0.44
N ARG A 68 -21.13 -61.62 1.73
CA ARG A 68 -19.89 -62.12 2.34
C ARG A 68 -18.62 -61.84 1.50
N PHE A 69 -18.47 -60.61 0.98
CA PHE A 69 -17.29 -60.21 0.21
C PHE A 69 -16.99 -61.07 -1.05
N ASN A 70 -18.01 -61.60 -1.73
CA ASN A 70 -17.83 -62.17 -3.07
C ASN A 70 -17.29 -61.10 -4.07
N ARG A 71 -16.75 -61.50 -5.24
CA ARG A 71 -16.20 -60.62 -6.29
C ARG A 71 -17.10 -59.42 -6.63
N GLN A 72 -18.41 -59.64 -6.70
CA GLN A 72 -19.41 -58.59 -6.93
C GLN A 72 -19.54 -57.60 -5.75
N ALA A 73 -19.45 -58.09 -4.51
CA ALA A 73 -19.47 -57.26 -3.31
C ALA A 73 -18.16 -56.45 -3.17
N ILE A 74 -17.01 -57.02 -3.50
CA ILE A 74 -15.72 -56.30 -3.51
C ILE A 74 -15.75 -55.14 -4.51
N LEU A 75 -16.35 -55.35 -5.68
CA LEU A 75 -16.50 -54.32 -6.70
C LEU A 75 -17.41 -53.16 -6.24
N VAL A 76 -18.51 -53.45 -5.54
CA VAL A 76 -19.38 -52.42 -4.94
C VAL A 76 -18.68 -51.69 -3.79
N LEU A 77 -17.93 -52.41 -2.94
CA LEU A 77 -17.14 -51.82 -1.86
C LEU A 77 -16.06 -50.87 -2.40
N GLY A 78 -15.30 -51.29 -3.41
CA GLY A 78 -14.27 -50.48 -4.03
C GLY A 78 -14.84 -49.22 -4.70
N PHE A 79 -15.99 -49.34 -5.36
CA PHE A 79 -16.71 -48.19 -5.89
C PHE A 79 -17.15 -47.23 -4.79
N ALA A 80 -17.79 -47.74 -3.73
CA ALA A 80 -18.27 -46.93 -2.61
C ALA A 80 -17.11 -46.18 -1.92
N ALA A 81 -15.98 -46.84 -1.68
CA ALA A 81 -14.81 -46.20 -1.07
C ALA A 81 -14.23 -45.10 -1.97
N LEU A 82 -14.01 -45.38 -3.25
CA LEU A 82 -13.38 -44.43 -4.17
C LEU A 82 -14.29 -43.25 -4.52
N ILE A 83 -15.59 -43.46 -4.70
CA ILE A 83 -16.52 -42.37 -4.97
C ILE A 83 -16.68 -41.45 -3.75
N SER A 84 -16.67 -42.01 -2.53
CA SER A 84 -16.67 -41.23 -1.30
C SER A 84 -15.37 -40.44 -1.13
N LEU A 85 -14.20 -41.05 -1.35
CA LEU A 85 -12.91 -40.36 -1.29
C LEU A 85 -12.81 -39.25 -2.35
N ALA A 86 -13.30 -39.49 -3.56
CA ALA A 86 -13.37 -38.47 -4.59
C ALA A 86 -14.32 -37.33 -4.20
N GLY A 87 -15.36 -37.59 -3.41
CA GLY A 87 -16.22 -36.53 -2.85
C GLY A 87 -15.50 -35.54 -1.93
N PHE A 88 -14.36 -35.92 -1.34
CA PHE A 88 -13.52 -35.06 -0.50
C PHE A 88 -12.36 -34.42 -1.28
N TYR A 89 -12.32 -34.56 -2.61
CA TYR A 89 -11.19 -34.11 -3.40
C TYR A 89 -11.04 -32.58 -3.42
N ASP A 90 -12.15 -31.84 -3.45
CA ASP A 90 -12.15 -30.38 -3.30
C ASP A 90 -11.55 -29.94 -1.97
N THR A 91 -11.88 -30.65 -0.89
CA THR A 91 -11.40 -30.42 0.46
C THR A 91 -9.91 -30.69 0.56
N LEU A 92 -9.40 -31.71 -0.14
CA LEU A 92 -7.96 -31.98 -0.25
C LEU A 92 -7.22 -30.85 -0.97
N LEU A 93 -7.78 -30.33 -2.07
CA LEU A 93 -7.20 -29.20 -2.80
C LEU A 93 -7.14 -27.93 -1.94
N TRP A 94 -8.16 -27.68 -1.11
CA TRP A 94 -8.15 -26.63 -0.09
C TRP A 94 -7.16 -26.91 1.06
N ALA A 95 -7.00 -28.16 1.49
CA ALA A 95 -6.06 -28.50 2.55
C ALA A 95 -4.58 -28.33 2.13
N LEU A 96 -4.29 -28.44 0.83
CA LEU A 96 -2.97 -28.22 0.25
C LEU A 96 -2.69 -26.72 -0.04
N ASP A 97 -3.56 -25.83 0.44
CA ASP A 97 -3.53 -24.41 0.14
C ASP A 97 -2.66 -23.61 1.12
N SER A 98 -1.33 -23.63 0.93
CA SER A 98 -0.40 -22.82 1.73
C SER A 98 0.76 -22.34 0.87
N PRO A 99 0.91 -21.01 0.62
CA PRO A 99 0.25 -19.87 1.28
C PRO A 99 -1.12 -19.47 0.71
N GLY A 100 -1.58 -20.07 -0.39
CA GLY A 100 -2.94 -19.90 -0.96
C GLY A 100 -3.28 -18.52 -1.54
N TYR A 101 -2.44 -17.53 -1.27
CA TYR A 101 -2.57 -16.15 -1.72
C TYR A 101 -1.24 -15.61 -2.22
N ILE A 102 -1.31 -14.62 -3.11
CA ILE A 102 -0.16 -13.81 -3.50
C ILE A 102 -0.49 -12.34 -3.28
N ILE A 103 0.52 -11.58 -2.89
CA ILE A 103 0.43 -10.13 -2.81
C ILE A 103 0.78 -9.60 -4.19
N LYS A 104 -0.13 -8.86 -4.81
CA LYS A 104 0.16 -8.09 -6.02
C LYS A 104 0.07 -6.62 -5.70
N SER A 105 1.05 -5.88 -6.19
CA SER A 105 0.97 -4.43 -6.22
C SER A 105 0.34 -3.94 -7.52
N LYS A 106 -0.47 -2.89 -7.39
CA LYS A 106 -1.07 -2.18 -8.51
C LYS A 106 -0.88 -0.69 -8.27
N THR A 107 -0.30 -0.01 -9.26
CA THR A 107 -0.24 1.45 -9.27
C THR A 107 -1.61 2.01 -9.59
N THR A 108 -2.13 2.86 -8.71
CA THR A 108 -3.40 3.57 -8.88
C THR A 108 -3.20 5.06 -8.64
N ASN A 109 -4.10 5.87 -9.19
CA ASN A 109 -4.10 7.30 -8.93
C ASN A 109 -4.61 7.58 -7.52
N ALA A 110 -3.97 8.47 -6.77
CA ALA A 110 -4.36 8.78 -5.40
C ALA A 110 -5.79 9.34 -5.29
N ASP A 111 -6.29 10.01 -6.33
CA ASP A 111 -7.66 10.54 -6.35
C ASP A 111 -8.72 9.44 -6.21
N SER A 112 -8.45 8.24 -6.76
CA SER A 112 -9.32 7.07 -6.64
C SER A 112 -9.44 6.51 -5.21
N LEU A 113 -8.50 6.88 -4.33
CA LEU A 113 -8.43 6.45 -2.93
C LEU A 113 -8.99 7.52 -1.97
N THR A 114 -9.67 8.54 -2.47
CA THR A 114 -10.17 9.66 -1.64
C THR A 114 -11.10 9.19 -0.51
N ASN A 115 -11.89 8.14 -0.73
CA ASN A 115 -12.79 7.58 0.28
C ASN A 115 -12.04 6.83 1.40
N ASP A 116 -10.81 6.40 1.13
CA ASP A 116 -9.97 5.69 2.10
C ASP A 116 -9.04 6.64 2.86
N LEU A 117 -9.03 7.94 2.56
CA LEU A 117 -8.26 8.93 3.30
C LEU A 117 -8.83 9.14 4.70
N ILE A 118 -7.95 9.26 5.69
CA ILE A 118 -8.36 9.60 7.06
C ILE A 118 -8.93 11.02 7.06
N THR A 119 -9.99 11.25 7.83
CA THR A 119 -10.67 12.55 7.95
C THR A 119 -9.86 13.65 8.62
N SER A 120 -8.71 13.34 9.21
CA SER A 120 -7.76 14.25 9.86
C SER A 120 -6.37 13.61 9.84
N PRO A 121 -5.73 13.50 8.67
CA PRO A 121 -4.43 12.88 8.55
C PRO A 121 -3.39 13.73 9.27
N ALA A 122 -2.40 13.09 9.88
CA ALA A 122 -1.25 13.82 10.41
C ALA A 122 -0.55 14.50 9.24
N TYR A 123 -0.25 15.80 9.32
CA TYR A 123 0.53 16.47 8.27
C TYR A 123 2.02 16.47 8.58
N ILE A 124 2.39 16.23 9.84
CA ILE A 124 3.78 16.18 10.32
C ILE A 124 4.23 14.73 10.48
N THR A 125 5.44 14.46 10.03
CA THR A 125 6.18 13.22 10.25
C THR A 125 7.48 13.54 10.96
N LEU A 126 7.66 13.01 12.18
CA LEU A 126 8.93 13.04 12.89
C LEU A 126 9.69 11.74 12.61
N ILE A 127 10.88 11.86 12.04
CA ILE A 127 11.80 10.72 11.84
C ILE A 127 12.93 10.89 12.84
N SER A 128 13.02 9.93 13.76
CA SER A 128 14.08 9.80 14.74
C SER A 128 14.85 8.50 14.51
N ASN A 129 16.10 8.44 14.98
CA ASN A 129 16.96 7.27 14.88
C ASN A 129 17.34 6.74 16.27
N PRO A 130 16.41 6.15 17.02
CA PRO A 130 16.67 5.71 18.39
C PRO A 130 17.69 4.55 18.46
N THR A 131 17.93 3.83 17.37
CA THR A 131 18.91 2.73 17.30
C THR A 131 20.31 3.20 16.93
N ASN A 132 20.52 4.51 16.70
CA ASN A 132 21.77 5.09 16.18
C ASN A 132 22.26 4.43 14.89
N ASN A 133 21.36 3.83 14.11
CA ASN A 133 21.68 3.16 12.85
C ASN A 133 20.77 3.69 11.73
N VAL A 134 21.35 4.51 10.86
CA VAL A 134 20.63 5.17 9.75
C VAL A 134 20.04 4.17 8.74
N GLN A 135 20.52 2.93 8.72
CA GLN A 135 20.00 1.88 7.84
C GLN A 135 18.63 1.34 8.28
N ASP A 136 18.28 1.49 9.56
CA ASP A 136 16.99 1.05 10.10
C ASP A 136 15.86 2.05 9.75
N ILE A 137 16.21 3.25 9.26
CA ILE A 137 15.25 4.31 8.95
C ILE A 137 14.55 4.02 7.62
N ASN A 138 13.27 3.63 7.71
CA ASN A 138 12.38 3.49 6.57
C ASN A 138 11.60 4.79 6.30
N VAL A 139 12.15 5.63 5.42
CA VAL A 139 11.59 6.93 5.01
C VAL A 139 10.21 6.76 4.38
N ASP A 140 10.03 5.78 3.50
CA ASP A 140 8.77 5.54 2.76
C ASP A 140 7.63 5.31 3.75
N ALA A 141 7.84 4.40 4.71
CA ALA A 141 6.84 4.08 5.72
C ALA A 141 6.57 5.26 6.66
N ALA A 142 7.62 5.98 7.06
CA ALA A 142 7.47 7.14 7.94
C ALA A 142 6.68 8.28 7.29
N ILE A 143 7.05 8.66 6.05
CA ILE A 143 6.37 9.73 5.30
C ILE A 143 5.02 9.26 4.76
N ALA A 144 4.76 7.95 4.59
CA ALA A 144 3.43 7.46 4.22
C ALA A 144 2.48 7.29 5.43
N ALA A 145 2.98 7.29 6.65
CA ALA A 145 2.18 6.97 7.84
C ALA A 145 0.95 7.87 8.00
N ASN A 146 -0.14 7.29 8.51
CA ASN A 146 -1.37 8.01 8.89
C ASN A 146 -2.05 8.81 7.75
N MET A 147 -1.94 8.35 6.50
CA MET A 147 -2.66 8.94 5.36
C MET A 147 -4.02 8.28 5.10
N PHE A 148 -4.05 6.94 5.09
CA PHE A 148 -5.24 6.15 4.73
C PHE A 148 -5.74 5.29 5.90
N THR A 149 -6.99 4.86 5.81
CA THR A 149 -7.66 4.03 6.81
C THR A 149 -6.98 2.67 7.01
N ALA A 150 -7.16 2.09 8.20
CA ALA A 150 -6.61 0.79 8.52
C ALA A 150 -7.19 -0.29 7.58
N GLY A 151 -6.31 -1.09 6.97
CA GLY A 151 -6.68 -2.15 6.03
C GLY A 151 -6.22 -1.91 4.59
N LEU A 152 -5.89 -0.66 4.23
CA LEU A 152 -5.23 -0.36 2.96
C LEU A 152 -3.72 -0.56 3.12
N ASN A 153 -3.17 -1.59 2.48
CA ASN A 153 -1.72 -1.78 2.39
C ASN A 153 -1.22 -1.04 1.15
N PHE A 154 -0.43 0.02 1.35
CA PHE A 154 0.07 0.85 0.26
C PHE A 154 1.51 1.27 0.51
N THR A 155 2.20 1.59 -0.57
CA THR A 155 3.52 2.21 -0.60
C THR A 155 3.42 3.53 -1.35
N LEU A 156 4.14 4.55 -0.88
CA LEU A 156 4.19 5.86 -1.53
C LEU A 156 5.50 5.95 -2.33
N PRO A 157 5.47 5.71 -3.65
CA PRO A 157 6.69 5.59 -4.45
C PRO A 157 7.35 6.94 -4.78
N GLY A 158 6.72 8.06 -4.45
CA GLY A 158 7.22 9.39 -4.82
C GLY A 158 6.89 9.83 -6.26
N ILE A 159 6.05 9.08 -6.98
CA ILE A 159 5.76 9.35 -8.39
C ILE A 159 4.70 10.45 -8.49
N VAL A 160 5.16 11.65 -8.83
CA VAL A 160 4.34 12.86 -9.03
C VAL A 160 4.44 13.33 -10.48
N GLU A 161 3.32 13.68 -11.08
CA GLU A 161 3.31 14.33 -12.39
C GLU A 161 3.99 15.71 -12.31
N PRO A 162 4.95 16.01 -13.20
CA PRO A 162 5.68 17.28 -13.16
C PRO A 162 4.72 18.46 -13.37
N GLY A 163 4.73 19.39 -12.43
CA GLY A 163 3.96 20.63 -12.53
C GLY A 163 4.69 21.72 -13.32
N VAL A 164 3.96 22.74 -13.76
CA VAL A 164 4.54 23.94 -14.39
C VAL A 164 4.91 24.93 -13.29
N ARG A 165 6.11 25.52 -13.35
CA ARG A 165 6.52 26.61 -12.46
C ARG A 165 6.27 27.94 -13.15
N GLU A 166 5.36 28.72 -12.60
CA GLU A 166 5.02 30.06 -13.11
C GLU A 166 5.55 31.12 -12.13
N ILE A 167 6.38 32.02 -12.63
CA ILE A 167 6.92 33.18 -11.94
C ILE A 167 6.75 34.41 -12.83
N VAL A 168 6.81 35.60 -12.23
CA VAL A 168 6.92 36.86 -12.97
C VAL A 168 8.29 37.51 -12.73
N PRO A 169 8.73 38.43 -13.61
CA PRO A 169 9.95 39.19 -13.37
C PRO A 169 9.87 40.00 -12.05
N PRO A 170 11.00 40.23 -11.37
CA PRO A 170 11.02 41.07 -10.17
C PRO A 170 10.42 42.46 -10.41
N LEU A 171 9.41 42.83 -9.63
CA LEU A 171 8.80 44.16 -9.69
C LEU A 171 9.68 45.25 -9.09
N GLN A 172 10.54 44.85 -8.16
CA GLN A 172 11.48 45.73 -7.46
C GLN A 172 12.88 45.10 -7.42
N PRO A 173 13.94 45.92 -7.42
CA PRO A 173 15.30 45.41 -7.23
C PRO A 173 15.47 44.82 -5.83
N ILE A 174 16.34 43.82 -5.71
CA ILE A 174 16.62 43.13 -4.44
C ILE A 174 17.01 44.13 -3.32
N ASN A 175 17.61 45.26 -3.68
CA ASN A 175 18.02 46.30 -2.73
C ASN A 175 16.85 46.97 -1.98
N SER A 176 15.64 46.97 -2.54
CA SER A 176 14.45 47.53 -1.88
C SER A 176 13.52 46.46 -1.30
N SER A 177 13.43 45.29 -1.94
CA SER A 177 12.47 44.25 -1.55
C SER A 177 13.07 43.08 -0.77
N GLY A 178 14.38 42.88 -0.84
CA GLY A 178 15.03 41.62 -0.44
C GLY A 178 14.82 40.48 -1.46
N PRO A 179 15.35 39.27 -1.19
CA PRO A 179 15.34 38.12 -2.10
C PRO A 179 13.96 37.45 -2.18
N ARG A 180 13.19 37.70 -3.24
CA ARG A 180 11.82 37.19 -3.35
C ARG A 180 11.59 36.34 -4.61
N ILE A 181 10.73 35.34 -4.48
CA ILE A 181 10.12 34.63 -5.61
C ILE A 181 8.83 35.37 -5.94
N TRP A 182 8.78 36.04 -7.10
CA TRP A 182 7.65 36.85 -7.54
C TRP A 182 6.63 36.01 -8.31
N LEU A 183 5.36 36.10 -7.90
CA LEU A 183 4.28 35.23 -8.37
C LEU A 183 3.24 35.98 -9.22
N ASP A 184 3.06 37.28 -8.98
CA ASP A 184 2.21 38.14 -9.80
C ASP A 184 2.73 39.58 -9.90
N GLU A 185 2.07 40.37 -10.75
CA GLU A 185 2.39 41.78 -11.00
C GLU A 185 1.87 42.74 -9.92
N ASP A 186 1.09 42.24 -8.94
CA ASP A 186 0.45 43.03 -7.88
C ASP A 186 1.26 43.00 -6.56
N GLY A 187 2.45 42.37 -6.55
CA GLY A 187 3.33 42.27 -5.39
C GLY A 187 3.33 40.92 -4.68
N PHE A 188 2.56 39.93 -5.16
CA PHE A 188 2.49 38.61 -4.55
C PHE A 188 3.84 37.90 -4.66
N SER A 189 4.45 37.63 -3.50
CA SER A 189 5.79 37.07 -3.47
C SER A 189 6.08 36.33 -2.18
N VAL A 190 7.06 35.42 -2.25
CA VAL A 190 7.49 34.59 -1.11
C VAL A 190 8.99 34.78 -0.90
N THR A 191 9.40 34.90 0.35
CA THR A 191 10.82 35.04 0.73
C THR A 191 11.17 34.19 1.94
N ALA A 192 12.45 33.85 2.02
CA ALA A 192 13.04 33.28 3.22
C ALA A 192 13.07 34.34 4.35
N GLN A 193 13.08 33.85 5.58
CA GLN A 193 13.00 34.56 6.85
C GLN A 193 13.59 36.00 6.90
N TYR A 194 12.97 36.86 7.70
CA TYR A 194 13.41 38.25 7.96
C TYR A 194 14.68 38.35 8.82
N ILE A 195 15.53 39.35 8.56
CA ILE A 195 16.79 39.60 9.27
C ILE A 195 16.85 41.03 9.80
N SER A 196 17.30 41.16 11.06
CA SER A 196 17.36 42.45 11.79
C SER A 196 18.70 43.20 11.64
N CYS A 197 19.52 42.85 10.65
CA CYS A 197 20.83 43.47 10.43
C CYS A 197 20.93 44.23 9.10
N PRO A 198 21.78 45.27 9.03
CA PRO A 198 21.99 46.01 7.79
C PRO A 198 22.49 45.09 6.68
N VAL A 199 21.74 45.03 5.58
CA VAL A 199 22.05 44.20 4.43
C VAL A 199 22.85 44.98 3.40
N GLN A 200 23.85 44.34 2.81
CA GLN A 200 24.66 44.85 1.71
C GLN A 200 24.38 44.03 0.45
N THR A 201 24.02 44.71 -0.63
CA THR A 201 23.81 44.08 -1.95
C THR A 201 25.15 43.83 -2.62
N LEU A 202 25.49 42.56 -2.86
CA LEU A 202 26.74 42.14 -3.51
C LEU A 202 26.56 42.00 -5.03
N SER A 203 25.38 41.55 -5.46
CA SER A 203 25.02 41.37 -6.86
C SER A 203 23.50 41.52 -7.05
N GLU A 204 23.02 41.44 -8.29
CA GLU A 204 21.57 41.47 -8.59
C GLU A 204 20.80 40.32 -7.95
N THR A 205 21.49 39.23 -7.59
CA THR A 205 20.90 38.01 -7.01
C THR A 205 21.38 37.72 -5.59
N THR A 206 22.29 38.52 -5.04
CA THR A 206 22.97 38.19 -3.77
C THR A 206 23.04 39.37 -2.84
N GLN A 207 22.64 39.12 -1.60
CA GLN A 207 22.74 40.04 -0.48
C GLN A 207 23.50 39.38 0.67
N SER A 208 24.22 40.16 1.47
CA SER A 208 24.94 39.65 2.64
C SER A 208 24.81 40.61 3.79
N TRP A 209 24.97 40.12 5.01
CA TRP A 209 25.04 40.95 6.21
C TRP A 209 26.11 40.42 7.15
N GLY A 210 26.63 41.30 7.98
CA GLY A 210 27.54 40.99 9.07
C GLY A 210 27.42 42.08 10.11
N CYS A 211 27.04 41.70 11.33
CA CYS A 211 26.77 42.65 12.40
C CYS A 211 27.13 42.05 13.76
N TRP A 212 27.62 42.91 14.64
CA TRP A 212 27.87 42.58 16.04
C TRP A 212 26.59 42.80 16.83
N ILE A 213 26.30 41.89 17.74
CA ILE A 213 25.13 41.88 18.59
C ILE A 213 25.60 42.10 20.03
N ASN A 214 24.89 42.95 20.77
CA ASN A 214 25.13 43.09 22.19
C ASN A 214 24.78 41.75 22.88
N ASN A 215 25.68 41.24 23.71
CA ASN A 215 25.50 39.96 24.41
C ASN A 215 24.19 39.90 25.21
N THR A 216 23.68 41.03 25.73
CA THR A 216 22.38 41.09 26.41
C THR A 216 21.20 40.72 25.53
N ASN A 217 21.32 40.90 24.21
CA ASN A 217 20.30 40.58 23.21
C ASN A 217 20.56 39.22 22.54
N ALA A 218 21.70 38.58 22.80
CA ALA A 218 22.09 37.33 22.13
C ALA A 218 21.07 36.21 22.31
N LEU A 219 20.42 36.12 23.48
CA LEU A 219 19.35 35.14 23.72
C LEU A 219 18.17 35.35 22.77
N THR A 220 17.75 36.59 22.52
CA THR A 220 16.62 36.90 21.64
C THR A 220 16.90 36.50 20.19
N PHE A 221 18.12 36.70 19.71
CA PHE A 221 18.53 36.25 18.37
C PHE A 221 18.66 34.73 18.31
N PHE A 222 19.17 34.11 19.38
CA PHE A 222 19.25 32.66 19.49
C PHE A 222 17.85 32.01 19.51
N GLU A 223 16.87 32.59 20.19
CA GLU A 223 15.50 32.05 20.26
C GLU A 223 14.61 32.48 19.08
N GLN A 224 15.16 33.13 18.04
CA GLN A 224 14.40 33.51 16.85
C GLN A 224 13.88 32.25 16.12
N ALA A 225 12.57 32.21 15.83
CA ALA A 225 11.93 31.10 15.13
C ALA A 225 12.46 30.95 13.71
N LEU A 226 13.05 29.79 13.39
CA LEU A 226 13.54 29.43 12.06
C LEU A 226 12.45 28.72 11.24
N GLY A 227 12.53 28.84 9.91
CA GLY A 227 11.55 28.22 9.01
C GLY A 227 10.18 28.85 9.11
N THR A 228 10.14 30.17 9.02
CA THR A 228 8.93 30.99 9.00
C THR A 228 8.93 31.81 7.72
N PRO A 229 8.58 31.20 6.57
CA PRO A 229 8.59 31.90 5.29
C PRO A 229 7.59 33.05 5.35
N GLN A 230 7.94 34.17 4.73
CA GLN A 230 7.09 35.36 4.67
C GLN A 230 6.43 35.43 3.30
N ILE A 231 5.10 35.55 3.31
CA ILE A 231 4.23 35.62 2.15
C ILE A 231 3.71 37.04 2.06
N TYR A 232 4.13 37.78 1.04
CA TYR A 232 3.62 39.11 0.72
C TYR A 232 2.45 38.94 -0.23
N TRP A 233 1.24 39.34 0.15
CA TRP A 233 0.05 39.26 -0.71
C TRP A 233 -0.02 40.45 -1.69
N ASP A 234 0.50 41.59 -1.24
CA ASP A 234 0.68 42.84 -1.97
C ASP A 234 1.82 43.65 -1.29
N ASP A 235 2.01 44.91 -1.69
CA ASP A 235 3.04 45.80 -1.14
C ASP A 235 2.84 46.19 0.34
N GLN A 236 1.64 46.01 0.90
CA GLN A 236 1.25 46.47 2.25
C GLN A 236 0.98 45.32 3.23
N HIS A 237 0.56 44.16 2.74
CA HIS A 237 0.10 43.03 3.53
C HIS A 237 1.02 41.82 3.36
N SER A 238 1.51 41.31 4.48
CA SER A 238 2.28 40.06 4.51
C SER A 238 1.90 39.22 5.71
N ASP A 239 1.91 37.91 5.53
CA ASP A 239 1.76 36.93 6.59
C ASP A 239 3.00 36.04 6.71
N TYR A 240 3.23 35.51 7.90
CA TYR A 240 4.26 34.50 8.14
C TYR A 240 3.59 33.13 8.30
N LEU A 241 4.19 32.10 7.72
CA LEU A 241 3.80 30.73 8.00
C LEU A 241 4.50 30.28 9.29
N PHE A 242 3.76 30.31 10.41
CA PHE A 242 4.29 29.83 11.69
C PHE A 242 4.00 28.34 11.92
N PRO A 243 4.95 27.57 12.45
CA PRO A 243 4.67 26.25 12.99
C PRO A 243 3.70 26.39 14.17
N ILE A 244 2.62 25.62 14.18
CA ILE A 244 1.64 25.66 15.27
C ILE A 244 2.22 24.93 16.49
N ARG A 245 2.38 25.65 17.60
CA ARG A 245 2.99 25.13 18.85
C ARG A 245 2.30 23.87 19.41
N LYS A 246 1.00 23.70 19.18
CA LYS A 246 0.22 22.59 19.75
C LYS A 246 0.65 21.23 19.20
N ASP A 247 1.07 21.18 17.94
CA ASP A 247 1.25 19.94 17.19
C ASP A 247 2.51 19.89 16.33
N ASN A 248 3.22 21.01 16.14
CA ASN A 248 4.49 21.06 15.40
C ASN A 248 5.72 21.17 16.32
N PRO A 249 6.49 20.07 16.51
CA PRO A 249 7.71 20.07 17.32
C PRO A 249 8.78 21.05 16.83
N TRP A 250 8.71 21.46 15.55
CA TRP A 250 9.64 22.44 15.00
C TRP A 250 9.58 23.80 15.68
N GLU A 251 8.47 24.17 16.32
CA GLU A 251 8.42 25.43 17.09
C GLU A 251 9.49 25.48 18.19
N SER A 252 9.72 24.34 18.87
CA SER A 252 10.78 24.20 19.87
C SER A 252 12.12 23.85 19.22
N LEU A 253 12.14 22.90 18.28
CA LEU A 253 13.39 22.46 17.65
C LEU A 253 14.01 23.55 16.77
N GLY A 254 13.24 24.49 16.25
CA GLY A 254 13.71 25.62 15.44
C GLY A 254 14.38 26.71 16.27
N THR A 255 13.90 26.97 17.49
CA THR A 255 14.41 28.00 18.40
C THR A 255 15.48 27.49 19.39
N GLY A 256 15.53 26.17 19.64
CA GLY A 256 16.44 25.54 20.60
C GLY A 256 17.89 25.33 20.13
N GLY A 257 18.65 24.58 20.94
CA GLY A 257 20.04 24.22 20.69
C GLY A 257 20.26 22.94 19.88
N ASP A 258 19.21 22.27 19.44
CA ASP A 258 19.33 20.99 18.75
C ASP A 258 19.83 21.12 17.31
N THR A 259 20.46 20.05 16.81
CA THR A 259 20.81 19.91 15.40
C THR A 259 19.67 19.16 14.71
N ALA A 260 18.94 19.87 13.84
CA ALA A 260 17.70 19.37 13.26
C ALA A 260 17.49 19.88 11.83
N LEU A 261 16.67 19.16 11.09
CA LEU A 261 16.25 19.55 9.75
C LEU A 261 14.75 19.43 9.59
N MET A 262 14.12 20.47 9.06
CA MET A 262 12.73 20.45 8.65
C MET A 262 12.64 20.55 7.12
N LYS A 263 11.76 19.75 6.54
CA LYS A 263 11.22 19.98 5.21
C LYS A 263 9.72 20.23 5.31
N GLN A 264 9.24 21.28 4.69
CA GLN A 264 7.84 21.64 4.67
C GLN A 264 7.40 21.87 3.22
N VAL A 265 6.36 21.15 2.80
CA VAL A 265 5.64 21.49 1.58
C VAL A 265 4.42 22.29 1.96
N PHE A 266 4.37 23.53 1.48
CA PHE A 266 3.26 24.44 1.73
C PHE A 266 2.70 24.98 0.42
N THR A 267 1.43 25.39 0.46
CA THR A 267 0.78 26.05 -0.67
C THR A 267 0.28 27.43 -0.27
N VAL A 268 0.42 28.37 -1.20
CA VAL A 268 -0.11 29.72 -1.11
C VAL A 268 -1.10 29.90 -2.25
N THR A 269 -2.29 30.40 -1.94
CA THR A 269 -3.34 30.63 -2.93
C THR A 269 -3.82 32.07 -2.84
N LYS A 270 -3.78 32.76 -3.97
CA LYS A 270 -4.38 34.09 -4.17
C LYS A 270 -5.43 33.96 -5.26
N ASP A 271 -6.68 34.20 -4.91
CA ASP A 271 -7.87 33.95 -5.73
C ASP A 271 -7.90 32.52 -6.28
N ARG A 272 -7.64 32.33 -7.57
CA ARG A 272 -7.64 31.02 -8.23
C ARG A 272 -6.24 30.46 -8.46
N ARG A 273 -5.20 31.25 -8.23
CA ARG A 273 -3.81 30.84 -8.48
C ARG A 273 -3.25 30.21 -7.21
N ARG A 274 -2.82 28.96 -7.32
CA ARG A 274 -2.17 28.22 -6.22
C ARG A 274 -0.73 27.90 -6.62
N HIS A 275 0.20 28.23 -5.73
CA HIS A 275 1.61 27.92 -5.85
C HIS A 275 2.02 26.98 -4.71
N THR A 276 2.80 25.95 -5.03
CA THR A 276 3.31 24.96 -4.07
C THR A 276 4.82 25.11 -3.95
N PHE A 277 5.30 25.21 -2.71
CA PHE A 277 6.69 25.41 -2.37
C PHE A 277 7.22 24.25 -1.53
N MET A 278 8.50 23.93 -1.71
CA MET A 278 9.28 23.12 -0.77
C MET A 278 10.18 24.07 0.01
N GLU A 279 10.00 24.14 1.31
CA GLU A 279 10.94 24.75 2.24
C GLU A 279 11.81 23.67 2.89
N SER A 280 13.11 23.90 2.92
CA SER A 280 14.08 23.08 3.65
C SER A 280 14.82 23.98 4.63
N VAL A 281 14.72 23.68 5.92
CA VAL A 281 15.41 24.41 6.98
C VAL A 281 16.34 23.46 7.70
N PHE A 282 17.63 23.70 7.57
CA PHE A 282 18.69 23.02 8.28
C PHE A 282 19.21 23.91 9.40
N LYS A 283 19.42 23.32 10.58
CA LYS A 283 20.12 23.95 11.69
C LYS A 283 21.10 22.95 12.30
N THR A 284 22.31 23.40 12.52
CA THR A 284 23.26 22.75 13.43
C THR A 284 23.73 23.74 14.48
N CYS A 285 23.95 23.25 15.70
CA CYS A 285 24.40 24.07 16.80
C CYS A 285 25.49 23.35 17.60
N MET A 286 26.40 24.12 18.18
CA MET A 286 27.33 23.67 19.20
C MET A 286 27.16 24.59 20.40
N ILE A 287 26.96 24.00 21.59
CA ILE A 287 26.77 24.76 22.83
C ILE A 287 27.91 24.46 23.80
N LYS A 288 28.38 25.50 24.48
CA LYS A 288 29.39 25.39 25.54
C LYS A 288 28.99 26.20 26.76
N THR A 289 28.71 25.51 27.86
CA THR A 289 28.26 26.08 29.14
C THR A 289 29.41 26.51 30.06
N TYR A 290 30.63 26.02 29.81
CA TYR A 290 31.82 26.40 30.59
C TYR A 290 32.38 27.74 30.13
N LEU A 291 32.91 28.54 31.07
CA LEU A 291 33.50 29.87 30.81
C LEU A 291 34.69 29.87 29.83
N SER A 292 35.21 28.71 29.44
CA SER A 292 36.26 28.59 28.42
C SER A 292 35.70 28.73 27.00
N PRO A 293 36.41 29.41 26.07
CA PRO A 293 36.03 29.49 24.66
C PRO A 293 36.01 28.11 23.99
N PHE A 294 35.31 27.98 22.85
CA PHE A 294 35.44 26.79 22.01
C PHE A 294 36.87 26.65 21.51
N ASN A 295 37.32 25.40 21.35
CA ASN A 295 38.60 25.14 20.73
C ASN A 295 38.53 25.55 19.25
N SER A 296 39.54 26.23 18.75
CA SER A 296 39.56 26.73 17.37
C SER A 296 39.41 25.61 16.35
N SER A 297 39.95 24.41 16.63
CA SER A 297 39.82 23.24 15.77
C SER A 297 38.37 22.76 15.63
N GLU A 298 37.56 22.89 16.68
CA GLU A 298 36.15 22.48 16.68
C GLU A 298 35.30 23.47 15.87
N ILE A 299 35.61 24.77 15.95
CA ILE A 299 34.96 25.81 15.14
C ILE A 299 35.25 25.56 13.66
N SER A 300 36.52 25.37 13.30
CA SER A 300 36.91 25.12 11.91
C SER A 300 36.31 23.82 11.37
N ASP A 301 36.31 22.75 12.17
CA ASP A 301 35.78 21.44 11.77
C ASP A 301 34.25 21.49 11.57
N LEU A 302 33.48 22.13 12.47
CA LEU A 302 32.04 22.31 12.26
C LEU A 302 31.76 23.09 10.97
N LEU A 303 32.43 24.24 10.79
CA LEU A 303 32.25 25.06 9.59
C LEU A 303 32.59 24.26 8.33
N GLN A 304 33.69 23.51 8.33
CA GLN A 304 34.10 22.68 7.19
C GLN A 304 33.08 21.59 6.85
N ARG A 305 32.58 20.85 7.85
CA ARG A 305 31.55 19.81 7.66
C ARG A 305 30.23 20.35 7.11
N THR A 306 29.87 21.59 7.47
CA THR A 306 28.66 22.23 6.93
C THR A 306 28.88 22.88 5.56
N TRP A 307 30.13 23.19 5.20
CA TRP A 307 30.48 23.89 3.98
C TRP A 307 30.69 22.95 2.79
N SER A 308 31.18 21.74 3.05
CA SER A 308 31.52 20.72 2.05
C SER A 308 30.91 19.37 2.39
N LEU A 309 30.47 18.62 1.37
CA LEU A 309 30.06 17.21 1.55
C LEU A 309 31.23 16.29 1.89
N ASP A 310 32.43 16.66 1.44
CA ASP A 310 33.65 15.95 1.82
C ASP A 310 34.45 16.81 2.80
N PRO A 311 34.47 16.45 4.10
CA PRO A 311 35.19 17.19 5.11
C PRO A 311 36.72 17.10 4.95
N ASP A 312 37.23 16.16 4.14
CA ASP A 312 38.66 16.02 3.88
C ASP A 312 39.15 16.93 2.73
N HIS A 313 38.23 17.61 2.03
CA HIS A 313 38.61 18.58 1.00
C HIS A 313 39.29 19.83 1.61
N PRO A 314 40.35 20.36 0.96
CA PRO A 314 41.07 21.51 1.46
C PRO A 314 40.18 22.76 1.53
N THR A 315 40.30 23.48 2.64
CA THR A 315 39.53 24.68 2.97
C THR A 315 39.78 25.80 1.94
N GLY A 316 38.71 26.28 1.28
CA GLY A 316 38.79 27.47 0.43
C GLY A 316 39.00 28.78 1.21
N THR A 317 39.44 29.85 0.54
CA THR A 317 39.74 31.15 1.16
C THR A 317 38.54 31.79 1.87
N ASN A 318 37.32 31.55 1.38
CA ASN A 318 36.09 32.08 1.98
C ASN A 318 35.76 31.44 3.33
N LEU A 319 35.88 30.10 3.40
CA LEU A 319 35.66 29.35 4.64
C LEU A 319 36.72 29.70 5.70
N GLN A 320 37.96 29.93 5.27
CA GLN A 320 39.01 30.43 6.16
C GLN A 320 38.66 31.83 6.72
N THR A 321 38.23 32.77 5.86
CA THR A 321 37.83 34.12 6.29
C THR A 321 36.67 34.09 7.28
N LEU A 322 35.68 33.22 7.05
CA LEU A 322 34.55 33.02 7.96
C LEU A 322 34.99 32.43 9.31
N THR A 323 35.88 31.45 9.27
CA THR A 323 36.46 30.84 10.49
C THR A 323 37.21 31.90 11.31
N GLU A 324 38.05 32.71 10.66
CA GLU A 324 38.76 33.82 11.30
C GLU A 324 37.80 34.85 11.91
N TYR A 325 36.67 35.16 11.25
CA TYR A 325 35.65 36.06 11.79
C TYR A 325 34.97 35.51 13.06
N VAL A 326 34.65 34.22 13.08
CA VAL A 326 34.07 33.57 14.28
C VAL A 326 35.09 33.53 15.43
N LEU A 327 36.35 33.20 15.13
CA LEU A 327 37.43 33.18 16.12
C LEU A 327 37.72 34.58 16.70
N TYR A 328 37.69 35.61 15.84
CA TYR A 328 37.82 37.00 16.27
C TYR A 328 36.66 37.43 17.18
N THR A 329 35.43 37.08 16.81
CA THR A 329 34.22 37.35 17.61
C THR A 329 34.31 36.69 18.99
N GLN A 330 34.75 35.43 19.02
CA GLN A 330 35.01 34.68 20.26
C GLN A 330 36.11 35.35 21.11
N GLY A 331 37.24 35.74 20.49
CA GLY A 331 38.37 36.37 21.18
C GLY A 331 38.04 37.73 21.79
N ASN A 332 37.11 38.46 21.18
CA ASN A 332 36.60 39.74 21.68
C ASN A 332 35.43 39.61 22.66
N GLU A 333 35.00 38.39 22.98
CA GLU A 333 33.86 38.11 23.88
C GLU A 333 32.55 38.79 23.43
N THR A 334 32.36 38.97 22.12
CA THR A 334 31.15 39.59 21.54
C THR A 334 30.26 38.53 20.89
N SER A 335 29.03 38.91 20.55
CA SER A 335 28.15 38.09 19.71
C SER A 335 28.11 38.67 18.29
N ALA A 336 27.93 37.83 17.28
CA ALA A 336 27.81 38.28 15.90
C ALA A 336 26.96 37.31 15.08
N THR A 337 26.32 37.85 14.04
CA THR A 337 25.67 37.07 12.99
C THR A 337 26.20 37.53 11.64
N PHE A 338 26.48 36.56 10.79
CA PHE A 338 26.87 36.76 9.41
C PHE A 338 26.01 35.86 8.53
N GLY A 339 25.68 36.32 7.34
CA GLY A 339 25.05 35.43 6.39
C GLY A 339 24.83 36.03 5.02
N VAL A 340 24.18 35.24 4.19
CA VAL A 340 23.96 35.51 2.78
C VAL A 340 22.54 35.12 2.38
N PHE A 341 22.00 35.92 1.50
CA PHE A 341 20.78 35.67 0.76
C PHE A 341 21.12 35.48 -0.71
N ILE A 342 20.56 34.45 -1.31
CA ILE A 342 20.71 34.15 -2.73
C ILE A 342 19.33 33.99 -3.34
N GLN A 343 19.02 34.80 -4.33
CA GLN A 343 17.80 34.73 -5.12
C GLN A 343 18.10 34.09 -6.48
N GLN A 344 17.41 33.00 -6.78
CA GLN A 344 17.35 32.39 -8.10
C GLN A 344 15.90 32.50 -8.62
N PRO A 345 15.62 32.26 -9.92
CA PRO A 345 14.29 32.47 -10.48
C PRO A 345 13.16 31.74 -9.72
N TYR A 346 13.43 30.52 -9.23
CA TYR A 346 12.45 29.70 -8.53
C TYR A 346 12.77 29.47 -7.05
N THR A 347 13.85 30.06 -6.54
CA THR A 347 14.42 29.70 -5.24
C THR A 347 14.88 30.92 -4.47
N SER A 348 14.58 30.97 -3.18
CA SER A 348 15.09 31.95 -2.23
C SER A 348 15.83 31.21 -1.11
N LEU A 349 17.14 31.43 -1.01
CA LEU A 349 18.03 30.80 -0.05
C LEU A 349 18.54 31.84 0.95
N CYS A 350 18.52 31.49 2.23
CA CYS A 350 19.07 32.25 3.34
C CYS A 350 20.00 31.35 4.14
N ALA A 351 21.26 31.72 4.29
CA ALA A 351 22.22 30.93 5.04
C ALA A 351 22.96 31.82 6.05
N THR A 352 23.06 31.37 7.29
CA THR A 352 23.58 32.17 8.41
C THR A 352 24.60 31.38 9.23
N VAL A 353 25.60 32.09 9.75
CA VAL A 353 26.57 31.61 10.73
C VAL A 353 26.61 32.61 11.87
N GLU A 354 26.39 32.10 13.07
CA GLU A 354 26.09 32.92 14.23
C GLU A 354 26.89 32.44 15.42
N TYR A 355 27.53 33.39 16.10
CA TYR A 355 28.23 33.14 17.34
C TYR A 355 27.62 34.00 18.43
N PHE A 356 27.05 33.36 19.44
CA PHE A 356 26.36 34.02 20.54
C PHE A 356 27.06 33.76 21.86
N ASN A 357 27.35 34.83 22.59
CA ASN A 357 27.69 34.80 24.01
C ASN A 357 26.43 35.17 24.80
N VAL A 358 25.68 34.16 25.23
CA VAL A 358 24.45 34.37 25.98
C VAL A 358 24.79 34.70 27.42
N VAL A 359 24.38 35.89 27.87
CA VAL A 359 24.65 36.39 29.22
C VAL A 359 23.35 36.65 29.97
N ASN A 360 23.43 36.66 31.30
CA ASN A 360 22.40 37.22 32.14
C ASN A 360 22.29 38.73 31.88
N PRO A 361 21.11 39.26 31.51
CA PRO A 361 20.96 40.67 31.18
C PRO A 361 21.16 41.62 32.38
N ILE A 362 21.05 41.12 33.61
CA ILE A 362 21.18 41.89 34.86
C ILE A 362 22.62 41.83 35.39
N THR A 363 23.24 40.65 35.43
CA THR A 363 24.58 40.47 36.02
C THR A 363 25.71 40.50 34.98
N SER A 364 25.37 40.49 33.68
CA SER A 364 26.30 40.30 32.56
C SER A 364 27.14 39.03 32.64
N GLN A 365 26.78 38.10 33.52
CA GLN A 365 27.46 36.82 33.65
C GLN A 365 27.07 35.91 32.48
N LYS A 366 28.07 35.36 31.79
CA LYS A 366 27.88 34.41 30.70
C LYS A 366 27.24 33.11 31.18
N TYR A 367 26.15 32.71 30.53
CA TYR A 367 25.51 31.41 30.72
C TYR A 367 26.14 30.34 29.84
N TYR A 368 26.27 30.62 28.54
CA TYR A 368 26.87 29.73 27.56
C TYR A 368 27.29 30.49 26.30
N SER A 369 28.17 29.88 25.51
CA SER A 369 28.37 30.25 24.10
C SER A 369 27.64 29.27 23.19
N ALA A 370 27.10 29.77 22.09
CA ALA A 370 26.53 28.96 21.03
C ALA A 370 27.13 29.35 19.68
N LEU A 371 27.57 28.37 18.91
CA LEU A 371 27.85 28.51 17.48
C LEU A 371 26.70 27.84 16.73
N ARG A 372 25.95 28.59 15.93
CA ARG A 372 24.79 28.11 15.18
C ARG A 372 24.98 28.39 13.70
N ILE A 373 24.70 27.39 12.88
CA ILE A 373 24.70 27.50 11.42
C ILE A 373 23.33 27.11 10.94
N THR A 374 22.71 27.96 10.12
CA THR A 374 21.37 27.72 9.60
C THR A 374 21.34 27.87 8.08
N SER A 375 20.50 27.11 7.41
CA SER A 375 20.20 27.27 5.99
C SER A 375 18.71 27.09 5.78
N THR A 376 18.05 28.05 5.15
CA THR A 376 16.63 28.04 4.78
C THR A 376 16.54 28.21 3.27
N ASN A 377 15.99 27.22 2.60
CA ASN A 377 15.79 27.23 1.16
C ASN A 377 14.30 27.05 0.85
N ILE A 378 13.72 27.99 0.12
CA ILE A 378 12.35 27.89 -0.39
C ILE A 378 12.43 27.79 -1.91
N THR A 379 11.88 26.71 -2.46
CA THR A 379 11.84 26.47 -3.90
C THR A 379 10.41 26.28 -4.38
N LEU A 380 10.03 26.98 -5.46
CA LEU A 380 8.75 26.80 -6.15
C LEU A 380 8.76 25.46 -6.90
N ILE A 381 7.85 24.55 -6.52
CA ILE A 381 7.72 23.23 -7.15
C ILE A 381 6.77 23.29 -8.33
N ARG A 382 5.61 23.96 -8.16
CA ARG A 382 4.55 24.04 -9.17
C ARG A 382 3.58 25.18 -8.91
N SER A 383 2.92 25.59 -9.98
CA SER A 383 1.83 26.56 -10.03
C SER A 383 0.64 25.93 -10.74
N GLU A 384 -0.58 26.23 -10.29
CA GLU A 384 -1.81 25.74 -10.91
C GLU A 384 -2.99 26.69 -10.72
N ILE A 385 -4.04 26.48 -11.52
CA ILE A 385 -5.28 27.25 -11.49
C ILE A 385 -6.39 26.39 -10.92
N LEU A 386 -6.94 26.79 -9.79
CA LEU A 386 -8.09 26.15 -9.17
C LEU A 386 -9.37 26.42 -9.97
N SER A 387 -10.30 25.48 -9.95
CA SER A 387 -11.63 25.63 -10.58
C SER A 387 -12.44 26.75 -9.91
N GLN A 388 -12.31 26.92 -8.60
CA GLN A 388 -12.95 27.94 -7.78
C GLN A 388 -11.94 28.56 -6.82
N ALA A 389 -12.09 29.86 -6.54
CA ALA A 389 -11.30 30.51 -5.50
C ALA A 389 -11.69 29.99 -4.09
N PRO A 390 -10.76 29.99 -3.12
CA PRO A 390 -11.06 29.68 -1.73
C PRO A 390 -12.24 30.50 -1.22
N THR A 391 -13.07 29.88 -0.37
CA THR A 391 -14.15 30.60 0.31
C THR A 391 -13.56 31.36 1.50
N PRO A 392 -13.63 32.69 1.54
CA PRO A 392 -13.10 33.44 2.66
C PRO A 392 -13.94 33.15 3.91
N LEU A 393 -13.27 32.90 5.04
CA LEU A 393 -13.94 32.85 6.33
C LEU A 393 -14.53 34.24 6.66
N PRO A 394 -15.66 34.31 7.40
CA PRO A 394 -16.32 35.57 7.71
C PRO A 394 -15.38 36.47 8.53
N CYS A 395 -14.90 37.53 7.89
CA CYS A 395 -14.04 38.53 8.51
C CYS A 395 -14.37 39.91 7.91
N ASN A 396 -14.33 40.95 8.75
CA ASN A 396 -14.61 42.33 8.32
C ASN A 396 -13.36 43.05 7.77
N ILE A 397 -12.21 42.40 7.79
CA ILE A 397 -10.90 42.93 7.39
C ILE A 397 -10.20 41.93 6.44
N PHE A 398 -9.00 42.29 5.96
CA PHE A 398 -8.12 41.34 5.26
C PHE A 398 -7.83 40.12 6.15
N SER A 399 -8.05 38.92 5.62
CA SER A 399 -7.81 37.68 6.35
C SER A 399 -7.39 36.58 5.40
N THR A 400 -6.45 35.77 5.85
CA THR A 400 -5.98 34.58 5.16
C THR A 400 -6.50 33.35 5.86
N ASN A 401 -7.04 32.41 5.10
CA ASN A 401 -7.42 31.09 5.60
C ASN A 401 -6.15 30.28 5.91
N LEU A 402 -6.07 29.71 7.12
CA LEU A 402 -4.96 28.89 7.58
C LEU A 402 -5.35 27.42 7.57
N LEU A 403 -4.64 26.63 6.78
CA LEU A 403 -4.83 25.19 6.64
C LEU A 403 -3.58 24.42 7.09
N THR A 404 -3.80 23.20 7.55
CA THR A 404 -2.76 22.21 7.82
C THR A 404 -3.18 20.87 7.25
N GLY A 405 -2.35 20.24 6.44
CA GLY A 405 -2.70 18.97 5.78
C GLY A 405 -3.97 19.07 4.93
N GLY A 406 -4.23 20.22 4.31
CA GLY A 406 -5.45 20.47 3.54
C GLY A 406 -6.71 20.73 4.37
N GLN A 407 -6.59 20.86 5.70
CA GLN A 407 -7.73 21.09 6.59
C GLN A 407 -7.76 22.51 7.12
N LEU A 408 -8.92 23.17 7.00
CA LEU A 408 -9.14 24.51 7.54
C LEU A 408 -9.08 24.49 9.07
N ARG A 409 -8.08 25.19 9.62
CA ARG A 409 -7.87 25.32 11.08
C ARG A 409 -8.31 26.67 11.63
N GLY A 410 -8.25 27.72 10.81
CA GLY A 410 -8.65 29.05 11.23
C GLY A 410 -8.36 30.11 10.17
N SER A 411 -8.26 31.37 10.60
CA SER A 411 -7.84 32.49 9.78
C SER A 411 -7.01 33.49 10.59
N THR A 412 -6.29 34.38 9.90
CA THR A 412 -5.53 35.49 10.50
C THR A 412 -6.42 36.66 10.99
N CYS A 413 -7.74 36.47 11.05
CA CYS A 413 -8.69 37.52 11.42
C CYS A 413 -8.55 37.92 12.91
N ALA A 414 -7.95 39.08 13.18
CA ALA A 414 -7.84 39.70 14.50
C ALA A 414 -8.67 41.00 14.59
N PRO A 415 -9.10 41.45 15.78
CA PRO A 415 -9.82 42.72 15.92
C PRO A 415 -8.88 43.94 15.93
N SER A 416 -9.14 44.91 15.03
CA SER A 416 -8.50 46.26 14.83
C SER A 416 -7.34 46.33 13.83
N LEU A 417 -7.06 47.42 13.09
CA LEU A 417 -7.64 48.77 12.92
C LEU A 417 -8.31 48.90 11.53
N ASP A 418 -9.09 49.96 11.29
CA ASP A 418 -9.80 50.27 10.04
C ASP A 418 -9.02 49.91 8.75
N VAL A 419 -9.41 48.83 8.09
CA VAL A 419 -8.99 48.51 6.72
C VAL A 419 -10.21 48.10 5.91
N THR A 420 -10.33 48.69 4.72
CA THR A 420 -11.29 48.33 3.69
C THR A 420 -11.26 46.82 3.38
N LYS A 421 -12.43 46.25 3.12
CA LYS A 421 -12.66 44.85 2.73
C LYS A 421 -11.56 44.31 1.80
N ALA A 422 -11.04 43.11 2.11
CA ALA A 422 -10.05 42.42 1.29
C ALA A 422 -10.48 42.39 -0.19
N SER A 423 -9.58 42.74 -1.12
CA SER A 423 -9.83 42.67 -2.56
C SER A 423 -9.77 41.25 -3.12
N TYR A 424 -9.03 40.34 -2.47
CA TYR A 424 -8.73 38.99 -2.95
C TYR A 424 -8.97 37.91 -1.89
N ALA A 425 -9.25 36.67 -2.33
CA ALA A 425 -9.37 35.52 -1.43
C ALA A 425 -8.01 34.85 -1.23
N THR A 426 -7.52 34.79 0.01
CA THR A 426 -6.18 34.25 0.31
C THR A 426 -6.23 33.01 1.20
N GLN A 427 -5.34 32.06 0.92
CA GLN A 427 -5.24 30.81 1.67
C GLN A 427 -3.78 30.35 1.76
N LEU A 428 -3.38 29.90 2.95
CA LEU A 428 -2.08 29.35 3.27
C LEU A 428 -2.27 27.95 3.86
N ASP A 429 -1.63 26.93 3.28
CA ASP A 429 -1.70 25.55 3.75
C ASP A 429 -0.32 24.96 3.98
N SER A 430 -0.03 24.53 5.21
CA SER A 430 1.10 23.65 5.50
C SER A 430 0.69 22.20 5.21
N SER A 431 0.80 21.77 3.96
CA SER A 431 0.24 20.49 3.50
C SER A 431 0.99 19.26 4.03
N ALA A 432 2.32 19.30 4.12
CA ALA A 432 3.12 18.23 4.73
C ALA A 432 4.42 18.75 5.33
N VAL A 433 4.83 18.19 6.47
CA VAL A 433 6.07 18.54 7.15
C VAL A 433 6.82 17.27 7.55
N MET A 434 8.11 17.23 7.31
CA MET A 434 9.03 16.21 7.81
C MET A 434 10.06 16.87 8.71
N ILE A 435 10.30 16.28 9.88
CA ILE A 435 11.33 16.73 10.80
C ILE A 435 12.29 15.58 11.05
N LEU A 436 13.58 15.84 10.83
CA LEU A 436 14.69 14.99 11.25
C LEU A 436 15.26 15.56 12.54
N ASN A 437 15.20 14.77 13.60
CA ASN A 437 15.90 15.03 14.86
C ASN A 437 16.71 13.79 15.27
N ASP A 438 17.79 13.98 16.02
CA ASP A 438 18.70 12.93 16.52
C ASP A 438 19.46 12.13 15.44
N VAL A 439 19.08 12.26 14.16
CA VAL A 439 19.81 11.66 13.02
C VAL A 439 21.07 12.48 12.72
N LEU A 440 20.96 13.80 12.81
CA LEU A 440 21.95 14.76 12.31
C LEU A 440 23.00 15.16 13.36
N GLY A 441 22.84 14.76 14.62
CA GLY A 441 23.73 15.09 15.73
C GLY A 441 22.99 15.63 16.96
N ASP A 442 23.73 15.89 18.02
CA ASP A 442 23.25 16.47 19.28
C ASP A 442 23.88 17.86 19.48
N GLY A 443 23.11 18.90 19.14
CA GLY A 443 23.62 20.27 19.16
C GLY A 443 23.89 20.85 20.56
N ALA A 444 23.49 20.15 21.62
CA ALA A 444 23.87 20.50 22.98
C ALA A 444 25.36 20.19 23.28
N ALA A 445 26.02 19.42 22.41
CA ALA A 445 27.43 19.07 22.56
C ALA A 445 28.37 20.24 22.22
N SER A 446 29.52 20.26 22.90
CA SER A 446 30.58 21.25 22.67
C SER A 446 31.64 20.81 21.66
N THR A 447 31.46 19.64 21.04
CA THR A 447 32.37 19.03 20.06
C THR A 447 31.66 18.87 18.72
N SER A 448 32.31 19.26 17.64
CA SER A 448 31.74 19.31 16.29
C SER A 448 31.22 17.95 15.82
N ALA A 449 31.99 16.87 16.03
CA ALA A 449 31.63 15.53 15.56
C ALA A 449 30.37 14.94 16.23
N VAL A 450 30.02 15.40 17.43
CA VAL A 450 28.78 14.99 18.14
C VAL A 450 27.64 15.93 17.79
N ALA A 451 27.93 17.24 17.75
CA ALA A 451 26.98 18.27 17.35
C ALA A 451 26.44 18.09 15.92
N PHE A 452 27.29 17.61 15.02
CA PHE A 452 26.95 17.33 13.64
C PHE A 452 27.52 15.97 13.20
N ASN A 453 26.63 14.99 13.11
CA ASN A 453 26.94 13.62 12.73
C ASN A 453 27.02 13.47 11.20
N GLN A 454 28.24 13.31 10.69
CA GLN A 454 28.50 13.15 9.26
C GLN A 454 27.74 11.96 8.64
N THR A 455 27.68 10.81 9.33
CA THR A 455 26.99 9.63 8.80
C THR A 455 25.49 9.88 8.61
N GLY A 456 24.87 10.64 9.51
CA GLY A 456 23.48 11.06 9.39
C GLY A 456 23.26 12.03 8.23
N TRP A 457 24.19 12.97 8.05
CA TRP A 457 24.18 13.92 6.96
C TRP A 457 24.33 13.24 5.59
N ASP A 458 25.32 12.37 5.43
CA ASP A 458 25.58 11.62 4.19
C ASP A 458 24.36 10.76 3.81
N TRP A 459 23.73 10.11 4.79
CA TRP A 459 22.50 9.35 4.58
C TRP A 459 21.36 10.24 4.05
N TYR A 460 21.19 11.43 4.63
CA TYR A 460 20.16 12.37 4.20
C TYR A 460 20.42 12.88 2.78
N VAL A 461 21.66 13.28 2.48
CA VAL A 461 22.09 13.72 1.15
C VAL A 461 21.84 12.63 0.11
N ASN A 462 22.21 11.38 0.41
CA ASN A 462 21.97 10.25 -0.48
C ASN A 462 20.49 9.95 -0.74
N LYS A 463 19.58 10.33 0.18
CA LYS A 463 18.13 10.15 0.05
C LYS A 463 17.37 11.42 -0.30
N TYR A 464 18.07 12.52 -0.58
CA TYR A 464 17.48 13.86 -0.70
C TYR A 464 16.32 13.93 -1.71
N ASN A 465 16.56 13.48 -2.94
CA ASN A 465 15.56 13.50 -4.02
C ASN A 465 14.36 12.62 -3.66
N HIS A 466 14.63 11.41 -3.18
CA HIS A 466 13.59 10.48 -2.78
C HIS A 466 12.72 11.01 -1.64
N ILE A 467 13.33 11.65 -0.63
CA ILE A 467 12.61 12.33 0.45
C ILE A 467 11.71 13.44 -0.13
N ASN A 468 12.23 14.26 -1.03
CA ASN A 468 11.47 15.34 -1.66
C ASN A 468 10.26 14.81 -2.45
N ASP A 469 10.45 13.75 -3.21
CA ASP A 469 9.42 13.15 -4.07
C ASP A 469 8.30 12.54 -3.23
N VAL A 470 8.66 11.77 -2.20
CA VAL A 470 7.69 11.15 -1.28
C VAL A 470 6.96 12.20 -0.43
N LEU A 471 7.67 13.23 0.06
CA LEU A 471 7.05 14.32 0.82
C LEU A 471 6.13 15.18 -0.05
N THR A 472 6.51 15.47 -1.29
CA THR A 472 5.67 16.18 -2.26
C THR A 472 4.43 15.36 -2.61
N SER A 473 4.59 14.05 -2.78
CA SER A 473 3.47 13.12 -3.00
C SER A 473 2.48 13.17 -1.83
N ARG A 474 2.97 13.13 -0.58
CA ARG A 474 2.13 13.29 0.62
C ARG A 474 1.39 14.62 0.59
N ALA A 475 2.11 15.72 0.37
CA ALA A 475 1.53 17.06 0.37
C ALA A 475 0.41 17.23 -0.67
N LEU A 476 0.61 16.71 -1.88
CA LEU A 476 -0.38 16.78 -2.95
C LEU A 476 -1.61 15.92 -2.68
N ILE A 477 -1.44 14.79 -2.00
CA ILE A 477 -2.57 13.97 -1.55
C ILE A 477 -3.38 14.69 -0.46
N LEU A 478 -2.70 15.33 0.49
CA LEU A 478 -3.35 15.94 1.65
C LEU A 478 -4.02 17.29 1.33
N GLY A 479 -3.27 18.23 0.75
CA GLY A 479 -3.72 19.61 0.51
C GLY A 479 -3.66 20.10 -0.94
N GLY A 480 -2.96 19.39 -1.82
CA GLY A 480 -2.74 19.80 -3.21
C GLY A 480 -3.70 19.16 -4.22
N ASN A 481 -3.14 18.75 -5.37
CA ASN A 481 -3.88 18.06 -6.43
C ASN A 481 -3.58 16.55 -6.38
N ARG A 482 -4.55 15.78 -5.87
CA ARG A 482 -4.43 14.32 -5.69
C ARG A 482 -4.27 13.56 -7.01
N SER A 483 -4.88 14.07 -8.08
CA SER A 483 -4.85 13.39 -9.38
C SER A 483 -3.45 13.35 -9.99
N ALA A 484 -2.52 14.17 -9.51
CA ALA A 484 -1.14 14.21 -9.98
C ALA A 484 -0.25 13.16 -9.32
N VAL A 485 -0.75 12.34 -8.37
CA VAL A 485 0.06 11.42 -7.58
C VAL A 485 -0.34 9.97 -7.83
N HIS A 486 0.67 9.11 -7.99
CA HIS A 486 0.49 7.67 -8.12
C HIS A 486 0.89 6.96 -6.83
N VAL A 487 0.02 6.07 -6.36
CA VAL A 487 0.21 5.26 -5.15
C VAL A 487 0.25 3.79 -5.56
N GLU A 488 1.13 3.02 -4.94
CA GLU A 488 1.19 1.58 -5.17
C GLU A 488 0.37 0.87 -4.08
N VAL A 489 -0.76 0.30 -4.47
CA VAL A 489 -1.65 -0.41 -3.53
C VAL A 489 -1.40 -1.91 -3.65
N GLN A 490 -1.19 -2.55 -2.50
CA GLN A 490 -1.01 -3.99 -2.41
C GLN A 490 -2.35 -4.67 -2.12
N HIS A 491 -2.72 -5.59 -2.99
CA HIS A 491 -3.91 -6.41 -2.82
C HIS A 491 -3.52 -7.89 -2.70
N VAL A 492 -4.25 -8.58 -1.84
CA VAL A 492 -4.12 -10.03 -1.66
C VAL A 492 -5.05 -10.69 -2.66
N GLU A 493 -4.50 -11.44 -3.62
CA GLU A 493 -5.27 -12.22 -4.59
C GLU A 493 -5.20 -13.71 -4.23
N ALA A 494 -6.32 -14.41 -4.38
CA ALA A 494 -6.34 -15.87 -4.28
C ALA A 494 -5.46 -16.48 -5.37
N ALA A 495 -4.61 -17.44 -5.02
CA ALA A 495 -3.69 -18.08 -5.94
C ALA A 495 -3.68 -19.60 -5.83
N ILE A 496 -3.26 -20.26 -6.90
CA ILE A 496 -3.13 -21.72 -7.01
C ILE A 496 -1.65 -22.09 -7.08
N SER A 497 -1.27 -23.13 -6.32
CA SER A 497 0.06 -23.74 -6.37
C SER A 497 0.23 -24.70 -7.54
N TYR A 498 1.47 -24.97 -7.94
CA TYR A 498 1.77 -25.93 -9.01
C TYR A 498 1.24 -27.33 -8.70
N LEU A 499 1.28 -27.76 -7.44
CA LEU A 499 0.73 -29.05 -7.01
C LEU A 499 -0.80 -29.10 -7.19
N GLN A 500 -1.53 -28.07 -6.73
CA GLN A 500 -2.98 -27.98 -6.94
C GLN A 500 -3.33 -27.97 -8.43
N LEU A 501 -2.56 -27.25 -9.25
CA LEU A 501 -2.74 -27.22 -10.70
C LEU A 501 -2.53 -28.59 -11.34
N LEU A 502 -1.47 -29.31 -10.94
CA LEU A 502 -1.20 -30.67 -11.41
C LEU A 502 -2.30 -31.65 -11.01
N LEU A 503 -2.79 -31.56 -9.77
CA LEU A 503 -3.89 -32.38 -9.26
C LEU A 503 -5.20 -32.11 -10.03
N MET A 504 -5.54 -30.86 -10.29
CA MET A 504 -6.68 -30.52 -11.14
C MET A 504 -6.52 -31.09 -12.55
N LEU A 505 -5.36 -30.91 -13.17
CA LEU A 505 -5.09 -31.44 -14.51
C LEU A 505 -5.09 -32.97 -14.55
N LEU A 506 -4.70 -33.64 -13.46
CA LEU A 506 -4.75 -35.09 -13.35
C LEU A 506 -6.19 -35.60 -13.53
N SER A 507 -7.18 -34.96 -12.90
CA SER A 507 -8.58 -35.35 -13.07
C SER A 507 -9.08 -35.18 -14.51
N VAL A 508 -8.66 -34.12 -15.21
CA VAL A 508 -8.94 -33.92 -16.63
C VAL A 508 -8.28 -35.00 -17.49
N PHE A 509 -7.02 -35.33 -17.21
CA PHE A 509 -6.27 -36.37 -17.91
C PHE A 509 -6.86 -37.76 -17.70
N LEU A 510 -7.34 -38.07 -16.49
CA LEU A 510 -8.00 -39.34 -16.19
C LEU A 510 -9.31 -39.48 -16.98
N VAL A 511 -10.13 -38.44 -17.04
CA VAL A 511 -11.37 -38.46 -17.85
C VAL A 511 -11.08 -38.63 -19.33
N SER A 512 -10.13 -37.87 -19.89
CA SER A 512 -9.80 -37.94 -21.31
C SER A 512 -9.15 -39.28 -21.68
N GLY A 513 -8.20 -39.76 -20.88
CA GLY A 513 -7.59 -41.08 -21.03
C GLY A 513 -8.60 -42.21 -20.88
N GLY A 514 -9.49 -42.14 -19.88
CA GLY A 514 -10.57 -43.09 -19.65
C GLY A 514 -11.56 -43.13 -20.81
N ALA A 515 -11.91 -41.98 -21.39
CA ALA A 515 -12.76 -41.89 -22.57
C ALA A 515 -12.12 -42.58 -23.78
N VAL A 516 -10.81 -42.41 -24.00
CA VAL A 516 -10.08 -43.10 -25.08
C VAL A 516 -10.11 -44.62 -24.89
N VAL A 517 -9.89 -45.11 -23.66
CA VAL A 517 -9.94 -46.55 -23.35
C VAL A 517 -11.34 -47.11 -23.59
N VAL A 518 -12.37 -46.39 -23.15
CA VAL A 518 -13.78 -46.76 -23.35
C VAL A 518 -14.17 -46.76 -24.82
N LEU A 519 -13.71 -45.77 -25.60
CA LEU A 519 -14.00 -45.68 -27.04
C LEU A 519 -13.25 -46.71 -27.88
N ARG A 520 -12.05 -47.14 -27.45
CA ARG A 520 -11.28 -48.20 -28.12
C ARG A 520 -11.70 -49.60 -27.73
N ALA A 521 -12.38 -49.75 -26.59
CA ALA A 521 -12.98 -51.02 -26.21
C ALA A 521 -14.20 -51.33 -27.10
N GLU A 522 -14.45 -52.61 -27.38
CA GLU A 522 -15.65 -53.07 -28.10
C GLU A 522 -16.93 -52.45 -27.54
N SER A 523 -17.91 -52.18 -28.42
CA SER A 523 -19.17 -51.53 -28.08
C SER A 523 -19.79 -52.14 -26.83
N MET A 524 -19.94 -51.35 -25.77
CA MET A 524 -20.55 -51.79 -24.53
C MET A 524 -22.00 -52.20 -24.80
N SER A 525 -22.26 -53.49 -24.86
CA SER A 525 -23.61 -54.04 -24.81
C SER A 525 -24.03 -54.09 -23.35
N TYR A 526 -24.55 -52.97 -22.84
CA TYR A 526 -25.04 -52.83 -21.46
C TYR A 526 -26.16 -53.84 -21.12
N TYR A 527 -26.74 -54.47 -22.14
CA TYR A 527 -27.92 -55.30 -22.00
C TYR A 527 -27.64 -56.80 -22.13
N ASN A 528 -26.44 -57.25 -22.53
CA ASN A 528 -26.18 -58.62 -22.98
C ASN A 528 -26.67 -59.75 -22.04
N ASN A 529 -26.83 -59.48 -20.73
CA ASN A 529 -27.37 -60.41 -19.71
C ASN A 529 -28.52 -59.82 -18.86
N SER A 530 -29.23 -58.81 -19.37
CA SER A 530 -30.31 -58.11 -18.66
C SER A 530 -31.70 -58.68 -18.98
N LEU A 531 -32.67 -58.45 -18.10
CA LEU A 531 -34.09 -58.73 -18.38
C LEU A 531 -34.51 -58.09 -19.71
N LEU A 532 -34.02 -56.88 -20.01
CA LEU A 532 -34.36 -56.16 -21.23
C LEU A 532 -33.76 -56.79 -22.50
N ALA A 533 -32.58 -57.43 -22.41
CA ALA A 533 -32.10 -58.27 -23.52
C ALA A 533 -32.92 -59.54 -23.65
N ALA A 534 -33.29 -60.20 -22.54
CA ALA A 534 -34.18 -61.35 -22.57
C ALA A 534 -35.54 -60.98 -23.22
N VAL A 535 -36.10 -59.81 -22.89
CA VAL A 535 -37.28 -59.22 -23.54
C VAL A 535 -37.00 -59.02 -25.03
N CYS A 536 -35.96 -58.26 -25.39
CA CYS A 536 -35.60 -57.97 -26.79
C CYS A 536 -35.43 -59.25 -27.64
N THR A 537 -34.75 -60.27 -27.10
CA THR A 537 -34.53 -61.55 -27.79
C THR A 537 -35.81 -62.36 -27.93
N THR A 538 -36.69 -62.35 -26.92
CA THR A 538 -37.93 -63.16 -26.92
C THR A 538 -39.06 -62.49 -27.66
N THR A 539 -39.04 -61.17 -27.78
CA THR A 539 -40.10 -60.40 -28.45
C THR A 539 -39.71 -59.93 -29.86
N HIS A 540 -38.55 -60.34 -30.38
CA HIS A 540 -38.05 -60.04 -31.73
C HIS A 540 -38.14 -58.55 -32.14
N LEU A 541 -37.88 -57.64 -31.21
CA LEU A 541 -38.01 -56.19 -31.43
C LEU A 541 -37.01 -55.64 -32.47
N THR A 542 -35.92 -56.35 -32.75
CA THR A 542 -34.91 -55.95 -33.75
C THR A 542 -34.39 -57.14 -34.53
N THR A 543 -34.02 -56.95 -35.81
CA THR A 543 -33.42 -57.98 -36.68
C THR A 543 -31.95 -58.28 -36.38
N ARG A 544 -31.31 -57.51 -35.50
CA ARG A 544 -29.93 -57.75 -35.02
C ARG A 544 -29.97 -58.58 -33.74
N GLU A 545 -28.93 -59.37 -33.50
CA GLU A 545 -28.72 -60.04 -32.20
C GLU A 545 -28.75 -58.99 -31.08
N CYS A 546 -29.77 -59.05 -30.21
CA CYS A 546 -29.99 -58.08 -29.12
C CYS A 546 -28.79 -57.98 -28.16
N GLY A 547 -27.89 -58.97 -28.18
CA GLY A 547 -26.62 -58.94 -27.46
C GLY A 547 -25.60 -57.92 -27.97
N ARG A 548 -25.82 -57.26 -29.11
CA ARG A 548 -24.95 -56.21 -29.68
C ARG A 548 -25.56 -54.81 -29.68
N VAL A 549 -26.74 -54.63 -29.09
CA VAL A 549 -27.42 -53.33 -29.06
C VAL A 549 -26.78 -52.47 -27.96
N GLY A 550 -26.30 -51.28 -28.34
CA GLY A 550 -25.75 -50.28 -27.43
C GLY A 550 -26.83 -49.56 -26.62
N TYR A 551 -26.75 -48.24 -26.49
CA TYR A 551 -27.80 -47.47 -25.81
C TYR A 551 -29.15 -47.60 -26.53
N LEU A 552 -30.20 -48.05 -25.83
CA LEU A 552 -31.57 -48.02 -26.34
C LEU A 552 -32.13 -46.60 -26.19
N HIS A 553 -32.26 -45.88 -27.31
CA HIS A 553 -32.86 -44.54 -27.34
C HIS A 553 -34.38 -44.53 -27.12
N LYS A 554 -35.04 -45.69 -27.29
CA LYS A 554 -36.47 -45.89 -27.00
C LYS A 554 -36.62 -47.24 -26.29
N PRO A 555 -36.76 -47.27 -24.95
CA PRO A 555 -37.01 -48.54 -24.27
C PRO A 555 -38.36 -49.11 -24.71
N PRO A 556 -38.48 -50.42 -24.96
CA PRO A 556 -39.74 -51.02 -25.37
C PRO A 556 -40.74 -50.95 -24.22
N GLU A 557 -41.98 -50.58 -24.52
CA GLU A 557 -43.07 -50.61 -23.56
C GLU A 557 -43.42 -52.07 -23.25
N ILE A 558 -43.36 -52.45 -21.97
CA ILE A 558 -43.73 -53.79 -21.51
C ILE A 558 -45.14 -53.71 -20.95
N THR A 559 -46.07 -54.35 -21.66
CA THR A 559 -47.49 -54.42 -21.28
C THR A 559 -47.81 -55.81 -20.73
N LEU A 560 -48.52 -55.85 -19.62
CA LEU A 560 -49.05 -57.11 -19.06
C LEU A 560 -50.27 -57.50 -19.88
N ARG A 561 -50.20 -58.62 -20.60
CA ARG A 561 -51.35 -59.20 -21.31
C ARG A 561 -51.80 -60.47 -20.61
N ARG A 562 -53.09 -60.55 -20.35
CA ARG A 562 -53.72 -61.73 -19.75
C ARG A 562 -54.00 -62.76 -20.85
N ARG A 563 -53.39 -63.94 -20.76
CA ARG A 563 -53.65 -65.08 -21.65
C ARG A 563 -54.29 -66.19 -20.81
N GLY A 564 -55.62 -66.24 -20.80
CA GLY A 564 -56.38 -67.13 -19.93
C GLY A 564 -56.23 -66.78 -18.44
N ARG A 565 -55.79 -67.73 -17.61
CA ARG A 565 -55.51 -67.52 -16.17
C ARG A 565 -54.11 -66.96 -15.88
N HIS A 566 -53.24 -66.83 -16.89
CA HIS A 566 -51.87 -66.36 -16.71
C HIS A 566 -51.72 -64.90 -17.17
N VAL A 567 -50.88 -64.15 -16.44
CA VAL A 567 -50.44 -62.81 -16.84
C VAL A 567 -49.06 -62.94 -17.47
N VAL A 568 -48.93 -62.54 -18.73
CA VAL A 568 -47.69 -62.66 -19.50
C VAL A 568 -47.19 -61.25 -19.84
N LEU A 569 -45.88 -61.03 -19.71
CA LEU A 569 -45.24 -59.78 -20.13
C LEU A 569 -45.15 -59.77 -21.67
N SER A 570 -45.62 -58.72 -22.32
CA SER A 570 -45.69 -58.63 -23.78
C SER A 570 -45.36 -57.24 -24.30
N THR A 571 -44.86 -57.13 -25.52
CA THR A 571 -44.63 -55.85 -26.18
C THR A 571 -45.81 -55.50 -27.11
N PRO A 572 -46.09 -54.20 -27.37
CA PRO A 572 -47.19 -53.77 -28.24
C PRO A 572 -47.17 -54.41 -29.63
N GLU A 573 -45.97 -54.70 -30.15
CA GLU A 573 -45.72 -55.29 -31.46
C GLU A 573 -45.89 -56.83 -31.52
N GLY A 574 -46.31 -57.47 -30.42
CA GLY A 574 -46.85 -58.84 -30.44
C GLY A 574 -45.93 -59.95 -29.91
N GLY A 575 -44.79 -59.63 -29.31
CA GLY A 575 -43.93 -60.62 -28.65
C GLY A 575 -44.29 -60.84 -27.18
N THR A 576 -44.19 -62.07 -26.68
CA THR A 576 -44.46 -62.42 -25.27
C THR A 576 -43.24 -63.07 -24.61
N LEU A 577 -42.86 -62.62 -23.41
CA LEU A 577 -41.91 -63.34 -22.56
C LEU A 577 -42.58 -64.59 -22.00
N ALA A 578 -42.42 -65.71 -22.70
CA ALA A 578 -42.66 -67.01 -22.13
C ALA A 578 -41.35 -67.52 -21.54
N HIS A 579 -41.30 -67.66 -20.21
CA HIS A 579 -40.47 -68.73 -19.66
C HIS A 579 -41.13 -70.02 -20.12
N VAL A 580 -40.34 -70.93 -20.71
CA VAL A 580 -40.67 -72.28 -21.19
C VAL A 580 -40.72 -72.36 -22.72
N GLY A 581 -39.82 -73.18 -23.27
CA GLY A 581 -39.73 -73.46 -24.71
C GLY A 581 -41.08 -73.95 -25.24
N ALA A 582 -41.33 -73.71 -26.53
CA ALA A 582 -42.64 -73.84 -27.18
C ALA A 582 -43.39 -75.17 -26.94
N ASP A 583 -42.71 -76.21 -26.43
CA ASP A 583 -43.23 -77.58 -26.32
C ASP A 583 -43.30 -78.15 -24.89
N GLN A 584 -43.18 -77.35 -23.82
CA GLN A 584 -43.29 -77.88 -22.43
C GLN A 584 -44.46 -77.30 -21.63
N VAL A 585 -45.31 -78.20 -21.11
CA VAL A 585 -46.42 -77.88 -20.19
C VAL A 585 -45.88 -77.79 -18.76
N VAL A 586 -46.01 -76.63 -18.11
CA VAL A 586 -45.59 -76.44 -16.71
C VAL A 586 -46.65 -76.99 -15.76
N ALA A 587 -46.25 -77.93 -14.92
CA ALA A 587 -47.08 -78.53 -13.87
C ALA A 587 -47.40 -77.52 -12.74
N HIS A 588 -48.63 -77.59 -12.24
CA HIS A 588 -49.33 -76.66 -11.35
C HIS A 588 -48.77 -76.44 -9.92
N SER A 589 -47.49 -76.66 -9.64
CA SER A 589 -47.02 -76.76 -8.23
C SER A 589 -46.17 -75.63 -7.65
N MET A 590 -45.89 -74.53 -8.35
CA MET A 590 -45.14 -73.42 -7.75
C MET A 590 -45.66 -72.05 -8.19
N VAL A 591 -46.81 -71.64 -7.66
CA VAL A 591 -47.20 -70.23 -7.56
C VAL A 591 -47.80 -70.01 -6.18
N THR A 592 -47.09 -69.31 -5.30
CA THR A 592 -47.61 -68.81 -4.03
C THR A 592 -48.60 -67.68 -4.32
N GLU A 593 -49.82 -67.83 -3.80
CA GLU A 593 -50.93 -66.86 -3.90
C GLU A 593 -50.62 -65.53 -3.18
N PRO A 594 -51.22 -64.40 -3.61
CA PRO A 594 -51.13 -63.13 -2.91
C PRO A 594 -52.12 -63.08 -1.74
N TRP A 595 -51.66 -62.56 -0.60
CA TRP A 595 -52.48 -62.23 0.56
C TRP A 595 -53.20 -60.88 0.37
N THR A 596 -54.52 -60.88 0.47
CA THR A 596 -55.42 -59.77 0.82
C THR A 596 -56.28 -60.32 1.97
N GLU A 597 -56.53 -59.68 3.11
CA GLU A 597 -57.06 -58.34 3.37
C GLU A 597 -57.02 -58.10 4.91
N LEU A 598 -56.97 -56.85 5.39
CA LEU A 598 -58.06 -56.25 6.18
C LEU A 598 -57.73 -54.81 6.62
N GLU A 599 -58.64 -53.90 6.28
CA GLU A 599 -58.74 -52.53 6.79
C GLU A 599 -59.14 -52.50 8.29
N SER A 600 -58.66 -51.51 9.05
CA SER A 600 -59.55 -50.64 9.84
C SER A 600 -58.83 -49.40 10.39
N SER A 601 -59.29 -48.26 9.86
CA SER A 601 -59.71 -47.03 10.54
C SER A 601 -58.84 -46.25 11.55
N SER A 602 -58.91 -44.92 11.36
CA SER A 602 -58.66 -43.79 12.28
C SER A 602 -57.19 -43.44 12.53
N GLY A 603 -56.73 -42.19 12.44
CA GLY A 603 -57.36 -40.90 12.15
C GLY A 603 -56.41 -39.79 12.57
N VAL A 604 -56.41 -38.69 11.81
CA VAL A 604 -56.31 -37.29 12.28
C VAL A 604 -54.91 -36.72 12.62
N ASP A 605 -54.60 -35.67 11.84
CA ASP A 605 -53.85 -34.42 12.07
C ASP A 605 -52.31 -34.30 12.05
N ASP A 606 -51.84 -33.75 10.93
CA ASP A 606 -51.39 -32.35 10.71
C ASP A 606 -50.07 -31.80 11.29
N GLN A 607 -49.37 -31.09 10.39
CA GLN A 607 -48.39 -29.99 10.53
C GLN A 607 -46.93 -30.29 10.91
N LEU A 608 -45.91 -29.51 10.55
CA LEU A 608 -45.60 -28.54 9.48
C LEU A 608 -44.18 -27.99 9.82
N LEU A 609 -43.29 -27.88 8.81
CA LEU A 609 -42.16 -26.94 8.67
C LEU A 609 -40.86 -26.96 9.56
N THR A 610 -39.75 -26.89 8.80
CA THR A 610 -38.56 -26.00 8.88
C THR A 610 -37.37 -26.28 9.81
N ALA A 611 -36.27 -26.67 9.15
CA ALA A 611 -35.07 -25.88 8.81
C ALA A 611 -34.01 -25.45 9.87
N ASP A 612 -32.76 -25.65 9.42
CA ASP A 612 -31.51 -24.90 9.65
C ASP A 612 -30.81 -24.97 11.02
N SER A 613 -29.59 -25.54 11.07
CA SER A 613 -28.27 -24.87 10.94
C SER A 613 -27.80 -24.36 12.33
N THR A 614 -26.54 -24.28 12.74
CA THR A 614 -25.24 -24.10 12.10
C THR A 614 -24.13 -24.51 13.10
N THR A 615 -22.93 -24.66 12.56
CA THR A 615 -21.64 -24.93 13.21
C THR A 615 -20.98 -23.70 13.86
N SER A 616 -20.03 -23.94 14.77
CA SER A 616 -18.97 -22.96 15.13
C SER A 616 -17.63 -23.67 15.34
N PHE A 617 -16.57 -23.15 14.72
CA PHE A 617 -15.15 -23.46 15.02
C PHE A 617 -14.35 -22.15 15.05
N ALA A 618 -13.36 -22.08 15.94
CA ALA A 618 -12.53 -20.92 16.22
C ALA A 618 -11.08 -21.07 15.70
N SER A 619 -10.64 -20.00 15.03
CA SER A 619 -9.34 -19.29 14.98
C SER A 619 -8.03 -19.89 15.54
N SER A 620 -6.94 -19.74 14.77
CA SER A 620 -5.58 -19.43 15.26
C SER A 620 -4.71 -18.76 14.17
N GLU A 621 -4.03 -17.67 14.53
CA GLU A 621 -3.10 -16.84 13.72
C GLU A 621 -1.66 -17.39 13.62
N ARG A 622 -0.88 -16.95 12.60
CA ARG A 622 0.56 -16.66 12.73
C ARG A 622 1.16 -15.77 11.61
N LYS A 623 2.09 -14.91 12.03
CA LYS A 623 2.89 -13.89 11.31
C LYS A 623 4.02 -14.47 10.42
N GLY A 624 4.42 -13.72 9.39
CA GLY A 624 5.61 -13.96 8.56
C GLY A 624 6.36 -12.67 8.18
N ILE A 625 7.70 -12.78 8.17
CA ILE A 625 8.75 -11.75 8.03
C ILE A 625 9.12 -11.57 6.54
N MET A 626 9.47 -10.35 6.11
CA MET A 626 9.82 -10.01 4.72
C MET A 626 11.31 -9.63 4.61
N MET A 627 12.03 -10.20 3.63
CA MET A 627 13.36 -9.76 3.18
C MET A 627 13.23 -8.95 1.88
N ARG A 628 13.96 -7.84 1.77
CA ARG A 628 14.04 -6.98 0.58
C ARG A 628 15.44 -7.09 -0.04
N SER A 629 15.48 -7.00 -1.36
CA SER A 629 16.68 -7.08 -2.21
C SER A 629 16.78 -5.86 -3.12
N LYS A 630 18.03 -5.42 -3.29
CA LYS A 630 18.67 -4.67 -4.36
C LYS A 630 18.52 -3.14 -4.45
N THR A 631 19.71 -2.57 -4.57
CA THR A 631 20.17 -1.19 -4.75
C THR A 631 20.38 -0.88 -6.23
N ASP A 632 20.05 0.34 -6.65
CA ASP A 632 20.60 1.00 -7.83
C ASP A 632 21.22 2.33 -7.36
N GLU A 633 22.46 2.55 -7.78
CA GLU A 633 23.27 3.76 -7.60
C GLU A 633 23.00 4.70 -8.79
N ASP A 634 22.76 5.97 -8.51
CA ASP A 634 23.25 7.16 -9.22
C ASP A 634 22.46 8.40 -8.72
N HIS A 635 23.11 9.58 -8.70
CA HIS A 635 22.53 10.93 -8.52
C HIS A 635 22.62 11.59 -7.13
N SER A 636 23.82 12.11 -6.76
CA SER A 636 24.08 12.92 -5.55
C SER A 636 24.25 14.45 -5.78
N GLU A 637 24.14 14.98 -7.01
CA GLU A 637 24.47 16.39 -7.30
C GLU A 637 23.39 17.43 -6.90
N SER A 638 22.11 17.05 -6.74
CA SER A 638 21.02 18.02 -6.51
C SER A 638 20.88 18.50 -5.06
N ALA A 639 21.34 17.73 -4.08
CA ALA A 639 21.29 18.11 -2.67
C ALA A 639 22.27 19.26 -2.32
N LEU A 640 23.35 19.39 -3.10
CA LEU A 640 24.40 20.40 -2.93
C LEU A 640 23.92 21.82 -3.21
N TYR A 641 23.10 22.01 -4.25
CA TYR A 641 22.59 23.34 -4.63
C TYR A 641 21.61 23.90 -3.61
N ASP A 642 20.90 23.03 -2.89
CA ASP A 642 19.87 23.49 -1.96
C ASP A 642 20.43 23.83 -0.56
N ILE A 643 21.62 23.35 -0.19
CA ILE A 643 22.12 23.45 1.19
C ILE A 643 23.62 23.78 1.31
N SER A 644 24.46 23.59 0.27
CA SER A 644 25.90 23.86 0.39
C SER A 644 26.24 25.35 0.24
N PHE A 645 27.00 25.87 1.20
CA PHE A 645 27.55 27.23 1.18
C PHE A 645 28.64 27.40 0.08
N GLY A 646 29.31 26.33 -0.35
CA GLY A 646 30.56 26.39 -1.11
C GLY A 646 30.45 26.88 -2.55
N GLU A 647 29.63 26.23 -3.38
CA GLU A 647 29.61 26.49 -4.83
C GLU A 647 29.07 27.90 -5.18
N SER A 648 28.19 28.47 -4.35
CA SER A 648 27.65 29.81 -4.59
C SER A 648 28.59 30.93 -4.13
N LEU A 649 29.40 30.71 -3.08
CA LEU A 649 30.31 31.72 -2.53
C LEU A 649 31.67 31.79 -3.25
N GLU A 650 32.12 30.73 -3.93
CA GLU A 650 33.47 30.63 -4.51
C GLU A 650 33.85 31.77 -5.48
N SER A 651 32.88 32.57 -5.95
CA SER A 651 33.17 33.67 -6.87
C SER A 651 33.05 35.10 -6.33
N ARG A 652 32.46 35.38 -5.15
CA ARG A 652 31.88 36.75 -4.94
C ARG A 652 31.87 37.39 -3.54
N ILE A 653 32.60 36.92 -2.54
CA ILE A 653 32.66 37.64 -1.24
C ILE A 653 34.10 38.00 -0.86
N ARG A 654 34.44 39.30 -0.92
CA ARG A 654 35.45 39.90 -0.04
C ARG A 654 34.70 40.80 0.95
N PRO A 655 34.65 40.49 2.25
CA PRO A 655 34.30 41.52 3.22
C PRO A 655 35.42 42.58 3.18
N ARG A 656 35.07 43.85 2.99
CA ARG A 656 35.99 44.94 3.32
C ARG A 656 36.01 45.05 4.85
N LEU A 657 37.11 44.57 5.43
CA LEU A 657 37.56 44.88 6.79
C LEU A 657 37.73 46.39 6.97
#